data_AF-D7DB25-F1
#
_entry.id   AF-D7DB25-F1
#
_cell.length_a   1.000
_cell.length_b   1.000
_cell.length_c   1.000
_cell.angle_alpha   90.00
_cell.angle_beta   90.00
_cell.angle_gamma   90.00
#
_symmetry.space_group_name_H-M   'P 1'
#
loop_
_entity.id
_entity.type
_entity.pdbx_description
1 polymer ?
#
loop_
_entity_poly.entity_id
_entity_poly.type
_entity_poly.pdbx_seq_one_letter_code
_entity_poly.pdbx_strand_id
1 'polypeptide(L)'
;MVETQDVKETILAWLNGKMYIIIRREIYGKGRKGRYIVKFTRHWPPNAKNIYLIGEFTSLYPGFVKLRKIGEQGIVYLKLWPGEYGYGFQIDNDFENIYDPDNEEKKCVYTSFFPEYRKCLSKLTIREPSNPLDRIIHIEEPGFIHRFNNEIIIRLIAPREINDPLIDLGKEIREPSTKYVLGNNIVYQYIVPNRSVLRYRFIFNYNDKTLFYGDEGVSTNSSYIVVDTTSIPGVDEPRWYMGTLYYQIFIDSFENGDPKNDPPNKIRRIIPREHGYYGGDLAGIMKHIDHLEDLGVETIYLTPIFPSTSYHRYDTIDYKSIDKYLGSMKDFEKLVRKLHDKKIKIILDITMHHTNPCNKLFVKALREGENSPYWEMFSFLSPLPKEVAELVLKYIGGEECRSRELYRHDYFKNNKPFYEAFFNIWLMAKFNHDNPETVDYFLDITKFWVDKGVDGFRIDVAMGIHYSWIKQYYEYVKNTYPDFLVLGELAENPRIYMNYYDSAMNYYLRKAILELFIYKRIGLNEFISRINSMYAYIPHYKALSLYNMLGSHDVPRIKSIVQNNKLLKLMYVLIFALPGSPVIYYGDEIGLEGGRDPDNRRPMNWDRGSWDLELYEHIKKLIRIHKSCRSIRHGYFSAENWDNNLLLIKRWINDEETIFILNISKQNISIDLGKLGKYRFDIYSGNSIDQHVNNVLLREYGFLILGSKPCNI
;
A
#
# COMPACT_ATOMS: atom_id res chain seq x y z
N MET A 1 -33.06 30.57 7.87
CA MET A 1 -31.59 30.52 7.73
C MET A 1 -31.02 30.27 9.12
N VAL A 2 -30.73 29.02 9.47
CA VAL A 2 -30.10 28.68 10.75
C VAL A 2 -28.61 28.63 10.49
N GLU A 3 -27.86 29.62 10.99
CA GLU A 3 -26.40 29.61 10.98
C GLU A 3 -25.92 28.39 11.79
N THR A 4 -25.36 27.39 11.12
CA THR A 4 -24.73 26.26 11.80
C THR A 4 -23.41 26.72 12.41
N GLN A 5 -22.98 26.06 13.49
CA GLN A 5 -21.72 26.32 14.17
C GLN A 5 -20.51 26.26 13.21
N ASP A 6 -20.60 25.42 12.18
CA ASP A 6 -19.64 25.33 11.07
C ASP A 6 -19.44 26.66 10.32
N VAL A 7 -20.51 27.45 10.11
CA VAL A 7 -20.42 28.74 9.39
C VAL A 7 -19.73 29.79 10.27
N LYS A 8 -20.01 29.79 11.58
CA LYS A 8 -19.33 30.69 12.53
C LYS A 8 -17.84 30.35 12.69
N GLU A 9 -17.48 29.07 12.79
CA GLU A 9 -16.07 28.64 12.81
C GLU A 9 -15.35 28.96 11.50
N THR A 10 -16.03 28.84 10.35
CA THR A 10 -15.48 29.21 9.03
C THR A 10 -15.20 30.72 8.93
N ILE A 11 -16.14 31.56 9.40
CA ILE A 11 -15.98 33.02 9.41
C ILE A 11 -14.86 33.42 10.38
N LEU A 12 -14.80 32.84 11.56
CA LEU A 12 -13.71 33.08 12.53
C LEU A 12 -12.34 32.61 12.03
N ALA A 13 -12.27 31.45 11.36
CA ALA A 13 -11.03 30.95 10.77
C ALA A 13 -10.54 31.83 9.61
N TRP A 14 -11.47 32.34 8.81
CA TRP A 14 -11.18 33.30 7.74
C TRP A 14 -10.71 34.66 8.29
N LEU A 15 -11.33 35.15 9.37
CA LEU A 15 -10.93 36.37 10.07
C LEU A 15 -9.59 36.22 10.81
N ASN A 16 -9.23 35.01 11.25
CA ASN A 16 -7.99 34.71 11.99
C ASN A 16 -6.84 34.24 11.08
N GLY A 17 -6.98 34.28 9.75
CA GLY A 17 -5.90 33.93 8.82
C GLY A 17 -5.46 32.46 8.82
N LYS A 18 -6.32 31.51 9.25
CA LYS A 18 -5.93 30.08 9.25
C LYS A 18 -5.82 29.53 7.83
N MET A 19 -4.67 28.92 7.51
CA MET A 19 -4.37 28.40 6.17
C MET A 19 -5.12 27.12 5.79
N TYR A 20 -5.62 26.33 6.75
CA TYR A 20 -6.66 25.34 6.47
C TYR A 20 -8.04 25.79 6.99
N ILE A 21 -9.08 25.53 6.20
CA ILE A 21 -10.46 25.87 6.54
C ILE A 21 -11.36 24.67 6.20
N ILE A 22 -12.12 24.19 7.18
CA ILE A 22 -13.19 23.21 6.97
C ILE A 22 -14.39 23.96 6.40
N ILE A 23 -14.71 23.72 5.13
CA ILE A 23 -15.71 24.52 4.40
C ILE A 23 -17.13 24.04 4.67
N ARG A 24 -17.36 22.73 4.44
CA ARG A 24 -18.64 22.05 4.57
C ARG A 24 -18.43 20.54 4.42
N ARG A 25 -19.48 19.75 4.57
CA ARG A 25 -19.48 18.34 4.17
C ARG A 25 -19.97 18.18 2.72
N GLU A 26 -19.49 17.15 2.04
CA GLU A 26 -20.09 16.69 0.79
C GLU A 26 -21.57 16.32 1.04
N ILE A 27 -22.42 16.51 0.03
CA ILE A 27 -23.82 16.08 0.06
C ILE A 27 -24.05 15.10 -1.07
N TYR A 28 -24.60 13.94 -0.74
CA TYR A 28 -25.03 12.88 -1.65
C TYR A 28 -26.56 12.76 -1.58
N GLY A 29 -27.17 12.30 -2.67
CA GLY A 29 -28.62 12.25 -2.80
C GLY A 29 -29.24 13.63 -2.56
N LYS A 30 -30.21 13.69 -1.64
CA LYS A 30 -30.94 14.93 -1.28
C LYS A 30 -30.53 15.52 0.07
N GLY A 31 -29.55 14.93 0.77
CA GLY A 31 -29.17 15.42 2.10
C GLY A 31 -28.15 14.58 2.88
N ARG A 32 -27.66 13.47 2.34
CA ARG A 32 -26.69 12.61 3.03
C ARG A 32 -25.33 13.28 3.09
N LYS A 33 -24.83 13.53 4.31
CA LYS A 33 -23.54 14.17 4.53
C LYS A 33 -22.39 13.16 4.41
N GLY A 34 -21.43 13.45 3.54
CA GLY A 34 -20.21 12.65 3.32
C GLY A 34 -19.01 13.15 4.12
N ARG A 35 -17.83 13.17 3.47
CA ARG A 35 -16.57 13.67 4.04
C ARG A 35 -16.60 15.19 4.21
N TYR A 36 -15.67 15.73 4.98
CA TYR A 36 -15.44 17.16 5.13
C TYR A 36 -14.57 17.68 3.99
N ILE A 37 -15.01 18.76 3.34
CA ILE A 37 -14.24 19.48 2.34
C ILE A 37 -13.34 20.47 3.09
N VAL A 38 -12.03 20.25 3.00
CA VAL A 38 -11.02 21.09 3.64
C VAL A 38 -10.26 21.83 2.55
N LYS A 39 -10.26 23.16 2.63
CA LYS A 39 -9.41 24.03 1.81
C LYS A 39 -8.07 24.19 2.50
N PHE A 40 -6.98 23.93 1.80
CA PHE A 40 -5.62 24.25 2.23
C PHE A 40 -5.12 25.41 1.38
N THR A 41 -4.49 26.38 2.03
CA THR A 41 -3.95 27.59 1.43
C THR A 41 -2.52 27.75 1.91
N ARG A 42 -1.64 28.32 1.09
CA ARG A 42 -0.32 28.75 1.53
C ARG A 42 0.15 29.95 0.73
N HIS A 43 0.82 30.91 1.35
CA HIS A 43 1.54 31.93 0.60
C HIS A 43 2.52 31.26 -0.37
N TRP A 44 2.58 31.77 -1.61
CA TRP A 44 3.44 31.27 -2.67
C TRP A 44 4.67 32.17 -2.80
N PRO A 45 5.83 31.80 -2.24
CA PRO A 45 7.03 32.63 -2.35
C PRO A 45 7.37 32.90 -3.83
N PRO A 46 7.85 34.11 -4.20
CA PRO A 46 8.10 34.46 -5.60
C PRO A 46 8.98 33.47 -6.37
N ASN A 47 9.96 32.85 -5.69
CA ASN A 47 10.90 31.92 -6.30
C ASN A 47 10.46 30.44 -6.23
N ALA A 48 9.34 30.13 -5.58
CA ALA A 48 8.86 28.75 -5.45
C ALA A 48 8.31 28.25 -6.79
N LYS A 49 8.74 27.05 -7.22
CA LYS A 49 8.22 26.38 -8.42
C LYS A 49 7.05 25.47 -8.10
N ASN A 50 7.14 24.74 -6.99
CA ASN A 50 6.16 23.77 -6.53
C ASN A 50 5.95 23.91 -5.02
N ILE A 51 4.70 23.70 -4.59
CA ILE A 51 4.36 23.53 -3.18
C ILE A 51 3.56 22.24 -3.05
N TYR A 52 4.10 21.28 -2.32
CA TYR A 52 3.49 19.98 -2.07
C TYR A 52 2.74 19.99 -0.74
N LEU A 53 1.49 19.53 -0.74
CA LEU A 53 0.77 19.22 0.50
C LEU A 53 1.16 17.82 0.94
N ILE A 54 1.95 17.72 2.00
CA ILE A 54 2.41 16.45 2.57
C ILE A 54 1.65 16.13 3.86
N GLY A 55 1.58 14.85 4.23
CA GLY A 55 0.93 14.42 5.46
C GLY A 55 0.31 13.03 5.42
N GLU A 56 -0.36 12.66 6.50
CA GLU A 56 -0.95 11.33 6.69
C GLU A 56 -2.14 11.02 5.75
N PHE A 57 -2.70 12.03 5.08
CA PHE A 57 -3.85 11.91 4.17
C PHE A 57 -3.51 12.26 2.70
N THR A 58 -2.26 12.62 2.40
CA THR A 58 -1.74 12.79 1.04
C THR A 58 -0.57 11.84 0.81
N SER A 59 0.62 12.24 1.24
CA SER A 59 1.84 11.43 1.30
C SER A 59 2.88 12.12 2.18
N LEU A 60 3.69 11.37 2.93
CA LEU A 60 4.79 11.96 3.71
C LEU A 60 5.98 12.36 2.84
N TYR A 61 6.22 11.61 1.77
CA TYR A 61 7.13 11.99 0.70
C TYR A 61 6.38 12.91 -0.29
N PRO A 62 6.96 14.05 -0.71
CA PRO A 62 6.27 15.06 -1.52
C PRO A 62 5.95 14.55 -2.94
N GLY A 63 4.70 14.74 -3.37
CA GLY A 63 4.35 14.54 -4.77
C GLY A 63 2.88 14.27 -5.04
N PHE A 64 2.24 13.43 -4.23
CA PHE A 64 0.88 12.97 -4.48
C PHE A 64 -0.11 14.13 -4.68
N VAL A 65 -0.02 15.19 -3.88
CA VAL A 65 -0.84 16.40 -4.00
C VAL A 65 0.02 17.66 -4.06
N LYS A 66 -0.22 18.48 -5.09
CA LYS A 66 0.36 19.83 -5.26
C LYS A 66 -0.70 20.91 -5.00
N LEU A 67 -0.27 22.03 -4.43
CA LEU A 67 -1.06 23.26 -4.42
C LEU A 67 -1.03 23.89 -5.83
N ARG A 68 -2.13 24.56 -6.21
CA ARG A 68 -2.19 25.34 -7.46
C ARG A 68 -2.14 26.84 -7.15
N LYS A 69 -1.23 27.56 -7.81
CA LYS A 69 -1.02 29.00 -7.62
C LYS A 69 -2.20 29.81 -8.16
N ILE A 70 -2.78 30.67 -7.32
CA ILE A 70 -3.80 31.66 -7.63
C ILE A 70 -3.39 32.96 -6.94
N GLY A 71 -2.96 33.96 -7.72
CA GLY A 71 -2.31 35.16 -7.17
C GLY A 71 -1.04 34.81 -6.39
N GLU A 72 -0.90 35.36 -5.18
CA GLU A 72 0.24 35.13 -4.28
C GLU A 72 0.06 33.92 -3.36
N GLN A 73 -0.90 33.04 -3.64
CA GLN A 73 -1.22 31.88 -2.80
C GLN A 73 -1.33 30.59 -3.61
N GLY A 74 -0.94 29.47 -3.02
CA GLY A 74 -1.27 28.12 -3.48
C GLY A 74 -2.52 27.62 -2.76
N ILE A 75 -3.43 26.96 -3.50
CA ILE A 75 -4.69 26.44 -2.96
C ILE A 75 -4.91 25.01 -3.42
N VAL A 76 -5.49 24.17 -2.54
CA VAL A 76 -6.04 22.85 -2.89
C VAL A 76 -7.23 22.51 -1.99
N TYR A 77 -8.17 21.72 -2.48
CA TYR A 77 -9.32 21.22 -1.72
C TYR A 77 -9.26 19.70 -1.61
N LEU A 78 -9.40 19.16 -0.41
CA LEU A 78 -9.43 17.71 -0.16
C LEU A 78 -10.70 17.30 0.59
N LYS A 79 -11.08 16.03 0.44
CA LYS A 79 -12.23 15.40 1.11
C LYS A 79 -11.70 14.47 2.19
N LEU A 80 -11.92 14.80 3.46
CA LEU A 80 -11.31 14.10 4.60
C LEU A 80 -12.34 13.60 5.62
N TRP A 81 -12.03 12.48 6.26
CA TRP A 81 -12.81 11.95 7.38
C TRP A 81 -12.45 12.66 8.69
N PRO A 82 -13.33 12.68 9.71
CA PRO A 82 -12.98 13.12 11.05
C PRO A 82 -11.70 12.45 11.57
N GLY A 83 -10.94 13.19 12.37
CA GLY A 83 -9.68 12.72 12.92
C GLY A 83 -8.65 13.83 13.12
N GLU A 84 -7.53 13.46 13.72
CA GLU A 84 -6.36 14.31 13.86
C GLU A 84 -5.24 13.81 12.95
N TYR A 85 -4.69 14.70 12.13
CA TYR A 85 -3.70 14.37 11.11
C TYR A 85 -2.48 15.29 11.19
N GLY A 86 -1.31 14.75 10.91
CA GLY A 86 -0.11 15.53 10.65
C GLY A 86 -0.05 15.92 9.18
N TYR A 87 0.17 17.21 8.89
CA TYR A 87 0.37 17.72 7.54
C TYR A 87 1.42 18.84 7.50
N GLY A 88 1.87 19.16 6.30
CA GLY A 88 2.82 20.22 6.07
C GLY A 88 2.87 20.65 4.60
N PHE A 89 3.70 21.64 4.32
CA PHE A 89 3.94 22.14 2.98
C PHE A 89 5.42 22.12 2.66
N GLN A 90 5.83 21.24 1.76
CA GLN A 90 7.18 21.25 1.22
C GLN A 90 7.23 22.19 0.01
N ILE A 91 8.09 23.20 0.07
CA ILE A 91 8.42 24.03 -1.09
C ILE A 91 9.57 23.36 -1.84
N ASP A 92 9.37 23.09 -3.12
CA ASP A 92 10.41 22.57 -4.02
C ASP A 92 11.17 21.39 -3.39
N ASN A 93 12.45 21.57 -3.12
CA ASN A 93 13.38 20.54 -2.66
C ASN A 93 13.85 20.73 -1.20
N ASP A 94 13.09 21.50 -0.40
CA ASP A 94 13.28 21.65 1.04
C ASP A 94 12.47 20.62 1.83
N PHE A 95 13.12 19.53 2.23
CA PHE A 95 12.52 18.44 3.00
C PHE A 95 12.45 18.72 4.51
N GLU A 96 13.05 19.81 5.00
CA GLU A 96 13.21 20.12 6.43
C GLU A 96 12.17 21.14 6.90
N ASN A 97 12.01 22.26 6.18
CA ASN A 97 11.12 23.35 6.58
C ASN A 97 9.70 23.16 6.03
N ILE A 98 8.98 22.24 6.64
CA ILE A 98 7.71 21.73 6.11
C ILE A 98 6.46 22.13 6.91
N TYR A 99 6.61 22.88 8.01
CA TYR A 99 5.46 23.29 8.81
C TYR A 99 4.53 24.23 8.04
N ASP A 100 3.24 24.18 8.36
CA ASP A 100 2.32 25.26 8.04
C ASP A 100 2.65 26.46 8.93
N PRO A 101 3.11 27.60 8.36
CA PRO A 101 3.52 28.77 9.14
C PRO A 101 2.37 29.38 9.94
N ASP A 102 1.12 29.11 9.55
CA ASP A 102 -0.07 29.70 10.19
C ASP A 102 -0.74 28.71 11.17
N ASN A 103 -0.07 27.60 11.47
CA ASN A 103 -0.56 26.59 12.41
C ASN A 103 0.47 26.27 13.48
N GLU A 104 0.23 26.82 14.68
CA GLU A 104 1.08 26.60 15.86
C GLU A 104 0.96 25.17 16.41
N GLU A 105 -0.16 24.48 16.17
CA GLU A 105 -0.39 23.14 16.69
C GLU A 105 0.42 22.10 15.92
N LYS A 106 1.06 21.18 16.65
CA LYS A 106 1.91 20.13 16.08
C LYS A 106 1.40 18.74 16.40
N LYS A 107 1.59 17.82 15.47
CA LYS A 107 1.42 16.38 15.67
C LYS A 107 2.68 15.65 15.22
N CYS A 108 3.28 14.90 16.14
CA CYS A 108 4.43 14.05 15.82
C CYS A 108 3.95 12.64 15.49
N VAL A 109 4.21 12.20 14.27
CA VAL A 109 3.74 10.93 13.72
C VAL A 109 4.90 9.96 13.57
N TYR A 110 4.70 8.70 13.95
CA TYR A 110 5.69 7.65 13.67
C TYR A 110 5.73 7.35 12.17
N THR A 111 6.92 7.21 11.58
CA THR A 111 7.05 6.95 10.14
C THR A 111 6.75 5.48 9.81
N SER A 112 6.33 5.20 8.58
CA SER A 112 5.86 3.86 8.19
C SER A 112 6.98 2.83 8.04
N PHE A 113 8.13 3.22 7.52
CA PHE A 113 9.24 2.30 7.24
C PHE A 113 10.00 1.97 8.53
N PHE A 114 10.20 2.98 9.38
CA PHE A 114 10.95 2.92 10.63
C PHE A 114 10.12 3.50 11.79
N PRO A 115 9.17 2.73 12.36
CA PRO A 115 8.28 3.26 13.40
C PRO A 115 9.01 3.69 14.68
N GLU A 116 10.30 3.43 14.86
CA GLU A 116 11.12 4.06 15.91
C GLU A 116 11.26 5.58 15.76
N TYR A 117 11.18 6.11 14.53
CA TYR A 117 11.36 7.54 14.26
C TYR A 117 10.03 8.29 14.21
N ARG A 118 10.09 9.55 14.64
CA ARG A 118 8.96 10.49 14.59
C ARG A 118 9.29 11.65 13.66
N LYS A 119 8.29 12.06 12.88
CA LYS A 119 8.30 13.31 12.12
C LYS A 119 7.23 14.22 12.70
N CYS A 120 7.61 15.42 13.13
CA CYS A 120 6.66 16.40 13.62
C CYS A 120 6.17 17.26 12.47
N LEU A 121 4.85 17.41 12.40
CA LEU A 121 4.12 18.11 11.36
C LEU A 121 3.12 19.07 12.01
N SER A 122 2.54 19.99 11.24
CA SER A 122 1.41 20.80 11.71
C SER A 122 0.17 19.91 11.88
N LYS A 123 -0.69 20.23 12.85
CA LYS A 123 -1.85 19.40 13.19
C LYS A 123 -3.12 19.92 12.54
N LEU A 124 -3.78 19.07 11.78
CA LEU A 124 -5.16 19.26 11.33
C LEU A 124 -6.09 18.46 12.24
N THR A 125 -7.11 19.10 12.80
CA THR A 125 -8.16 18.44 13.58
C THR A 125 -9.51 18.66 12.90
N ILE A 126 -10.13 17.56 12.45
CA ILE A 126 -11.53 17.54 11.98
C ILE A 126 -12.34 16.85 13.06
N ARG A 127 -13.18 17.61 13.76
CA ARG A 127 -13.98 17.11 14.88
C ARG A 127 -15.12 16.24 14.37
N GLU A 128 -15.43 15.21 15.15
CA GLU A 128 -16.69 14.48 14.97
C GLU A 128 -17.87 15.43 15.25
N PRO A 129 -18.98 15.30 14.51
CA PRO A 129 -20.16 16.13 14.75
C PRO A 129 -20.79 15.78 16.11
N SER A 130 -21.30 16.80 16.79
CA SER A 130 -21.91 16.66 18.12
C SER A 130 -23.19 15.84 18.12
N ASN A 131 -23.96 15.90 17.03
CA ASN A 131 -25.16 15.08 16.85
C ASN A 131 -24.78 13.67 16.35
N PRO A 132 -25.06 12.59 17.11
CA PRO A 132 -24.78 11.22 16.67
C PRO A 132 -25.42 10.85 15.33
N LEU A 133 -26.58 11.41 15.01
CA LEU A 133 -27.25 11.15 13.72
C LEU A 133 -26.45 11.67 12.52
N ASP A 134 -25.61 12.70 12.70
CA ASP A 134 -24.71 13.21 11.65
C ASP A 134 -23.47 12.30 11.45
N ARG A 135 -23.25 11.32 12.33
CA ARG A 135 -22.19 10.29 12.19
C ARG A 135 -22.66 9.06 11.41
N ILE A 136 -23.94 9.01 11.03
CA ILE A 136 -24.46 7.95 10.16
C ILE A 136 -24.09 8.29 8.70
N ILE A 137 -23.30 7.44 8.06
CA ILE A 137 -22.73 7.72 6.73
C ILE A 137 -22.82 6.50 5.81
N HIS A 138 -23.48 6.70 4.68
CA HIS A 138 -23.38 5.87 3.50
C HIS A 138 -23.46 6.76 2.24
N ILE A 139 -22.48 6.64 1.34
CA ILE A 139 -22.33 7.44 0.12
C ILE A 139 -21.99 6.53 -1.07
N GLU A 140 -22.33 6.92 -2.30
CA GLU A 140 -22.12 6.14 -3.52
C GLU A 140 -20.64 6.12 -3.98
N GLU A 141 -19.75 5.66 -3.10
CA GLU A 141 -18.33 5.51 -3.34
C GLU A 141 -17.94 4.03 -3.20
N PRO A 142 -16.89 3.56 -3.91
CA PRO A 142 -16.53 2.13 -3.97
C PRO A 142 -16.34 1.46 -2.59
N GLY A 143 -15.85 2.20 -1.59
CA GLY A 143 -15.68 1.69 -0.23
C GLY A 143 -16.99 1.37 0.50
N PHE A 144 -18.11 1.97 0.07
CA PHE A 144 -19.43 1.86 0.69
C PHE A 144 -20.41 1.01 -0.12
N ILE A 145 -20.23 0.91 -1.44
CA ILE A 145 -20.98 0.01 -2.30
C ILE A 145 -20.09 -0.51 -3.44
N HIS A 146 -19.92 -1.83 -3.53
CA HIS A 146 -19.14 -2.48 -4.58
C HIS A 146 -19.59 -3.93 -4.82
N ARG A 147 -19.21 -4.49 -5.97
CA ARG A 147 -19.46 -5.90 -6.33
C ARG A 147 -18.27 -6.79 -6.05
N PHE A 148 -18.54 -8.00 -5.59
CA PHE A 148 -17.58 -9.09 -5.50
C PHE A 148 -18.32 -10.42 -5.47
N ASN A 149 -17.84 -11.44 -6.20
CA ASN A 149 -18.38 -12.81 -6.14
C ASN A 149 -19.89 -12.88 -6.46
N ASN A 150 -20.36 -12.13 -7.48
CA ASN A 150 -21.78 -11.98 -7.82
C ASN A 150 -22.68 -11.45 -6.69
N GLU A 151 -22.08 -10.85 -5.66
CA GLU A 151 -22.76 -10.23 -4.53
C GLU A 151 -22.44 -8.73 -4.49
N ILE A 152 -23.31 -7.96 -3.84
CA ILE A 152 -23.12 -6.53 -3.60
C ILE A 152 -22.82 -6.34 -2.12
N ILE A 153 -21.69 -5.69 -1.84
CA ILE A 153 -21.25 -5.35 -0.51
C ILE A 153 -21.63 -3.91 -0.25
N ILE A 154 -22.43 -3.68 0.78
CA ILE A 154 -22.90 -2.36 1.20
C ILE A 154 -22.39 -2.10 2.61
N ARG A 155 -21.91 -0.89 2.88
CA ARG A 155 -21.43 -0.50 4.20
C ARG A 155 -22.14 0.76 4.71
N LEU A 156 -22.42 0.77 6.00
CA LEU A 156 -22.97 1.91 6.73
C LEU A 156 -22.07 2.18 7.94
N ILE A 157 -21.56 3.40 8.05
CA ILE A 157 -20.91 3.87 9.29
C ILE A 157 -22.02 4.38 10.21
N ALA A 158 -22.01 3.98 11.46
CA ALA A 158 -22.87 4.56 12.50
C ALA A 158 -22.13 4.57 13.86
N PRO A 159 -22.49 5.50 14.76
CA PRO A 159 -21.85 5.57 16.08
C PRO A 159 -22.47 4.52 17.03
N ARG A 160 -21.79 4.20 18.13
CA ARG A 160 -22.20 3.13 19.08
C ARG A 160 -23.53 3.39 19.80
N GLU A 161 -23.97 4.64 19.78
CA GLU A 161 -25.23 5.13 20.34
C GLU A 161 -26.45 4.67 19.52
N ILE A 162 -26.22 4.18 18.30
CA ILE A 162 -27.24 3.60 17.43
C ILE A 162 -27.24 2.09 17.61
N ASN A 163 -28.42 1.50 17.75
CA ASN A 163 -28.56 0.04 17.74
C ASN A 163 -28.17 -0.53 16.36
N ASP A 164 -28.05 -1.85 16.26
CA ASP A 164 -27.64 -2.46 14.99
C ASP A 164 -28.63 -2.10 13.87
N PRO A 165 -28.19 -1.32 12.86
CA PRO A 165 -29.07 -0.91 11.78
C PRO A 165 -29.38 -2.13 10.89
N LEU A 166 -30.60 -2.19 10.40
CA LEU A 166 -31.04 -3.15 9.39
C LEU A 166 -30.97 -2.51 8.00
N ILE A 167 -30.78 -3.30 6.95
CA ILE A 167 -30.93 -2.85 5.57
C ILE A 167 -32.31 -3.27 5.03
N ASP A 168 -33.07 -2.30 4.55
CA ASP A 168 -34.37 -2.47 3.90
C ASP A 168 -34.18 -2.43 2.38
N LEU A 169 -34.36 -3.57 1.72
CA LEU A 169 -34.26 -3.73 0.25
C LEU A 169 -35.63 -3.59 -0.44
N GLY A 170 -36.66 -3.17 0.31
CA GLY A 170 -38.04 -2.96 -0.11
C GLY A 170 -38.90 -4.22 -0.26
N LYS A 171 -38.30 -5.40 -0.47
CA LYS A 171 -39.01 -6.70 -0.40
C LYS A 171 -38.60 -7.54 0.82
N GLU A 172 -37.45 -7.24 1.39
CA GLU A 172 -36.87 -7.96 2.52
C GLU A 172 -36.05 -6.97 3.35
N ILE A 173 -35.92 -7.30 4.64
CA ILE A 173 -35.08 -6.58 5.60
C ILE A 173 -34.00 -7.57 6.06
N ARG A 174 -32.75 -7.12 6.13
CA ARG A 174 -31.61 -7.96 6.55
C ARG A 174 -30.81 -7.31 7.66
N GLU A 175 -30.27 -8.16 8.53
CA GLU A 175 -29.25 -7.78 9.52
C GLU A 175 -27.87 -7.59 8.86
N PRO A 176 -26.96 -6.83 9.50
CA PRO A 176 -25.59 -6.71 9.03
C PRO A 176 -24.88 -8.07 9.10
N SER A 177 -24.22 -8.45 8.01
CA SER A 177 -23.44 -9.69 7.92
C SER A 177 -22.20 -9.67 8.83
N THR A 178 -21.65 -8.48 9.10
CA THR A 178 -20.51 -8.28 10.01
C THR A 178 -20.38 -6.82 10.43
N LYS A 179 -19.56 -6.56 11.45
CA LYS A 179 -19.32 -5.25 12.05
C LYS A 179 -17.82 -5.01 12.19
N TYR A 180 -17.37 -3.81 11.83
CA TYR A 180 -15.98 -3.38 11.97
C TYR A 180 -15.89 -2.21 12.95
N VAL A 181 -15.22 -2.43 14.08
CA VAL A 181 -15.00 -1.38 15.07
C VAL A 181 -13.94 -0.39 14.55
N LEU A 182 -14.27 0.90 14.57
CA LEU A 182 -13.40 1.99 14.13
C LEU A 182 -13.44 3.13 15.17
N GLY A 183 -12.60 3.04 16.20
CA GLY A 183 -12.67 3.92 17.37
C GLY A 183 -14.07 3.89 18.01
N ASN A 184 -14.76 5.03 17.98
CA ASN A 184 -16.12 5.20 18.51
C ASN A 184 -17.23 4.98 17.47
N ASN A 185 -16.86 4.62 16.23
CA ASN A 185 -17.78 4.26 15.16
C ASN A 185 -17.79 2.75 14.94
N ILE A 186 -18.85 2.25 14.33
CA ILE A 186 -18.98 0.88 13.82
C ILE A 186 -19.31 0.99 12.33
N VAL A 187 -18.61 0.21 11.51
CA VAL A 187 -18.99 0.01 10.11
C VAL A 187 -19.76 -1.30 10.01
N TYR A 188 -21.04 -1.21 9.70
CA TYR A 188 -21.92 -2.34 9.44
C TYR A 188 -21.84 -2.72 7.98
N GLN A 189 -21.53 -3.98 7.68
CA GLN A 189 -21.49 -4.48 6.31
C GLN A 189 -22.62 -5.45 6.05
N TYR A 190 -23.26 -5.28 4.91
CA TYR A 190 -24.32 -6.11 4.39
C TYR A 190 -23.84 -6.71 3.07
N ILE A 191 -24.05 -8.01 2.90
CA ILE A 191 -23.79 -8.71 1.64
C ILE A 191 -25.15 -9.13 1.10
N VAL A 192 -25.49 -8.62 -0.10
CA VAL A 192 -26.81 -8.82 -0.71
C VAL A 192 -26.66 -9.39 -2.12
N PRO A 193 -27.62 -10.20 -2.59
CA PRO A 193 -27.58 -10.74 -3.95
C PRO A 193 -27.61 -9.61 -5.01
N ASN A 194 -26.92 -9.83 -6.12
CA ASN A 194 -26.97 -8.91 -7.25
C ASN A 194 -28.40 -8.84 -7.86
N ARG A 195 -28.81 -7.65 -8.34
CA ARG A 195 -30.13 -7.36 -8.94
C ARG A 195 -29.94 -6.41 -10.11
N SER A 196 -30.89 -6.26 -11.03
CA SER A 196 -30.75 -5.28 -12.13
C SER A 196 -30.71 -3.83 -11.61
N VAL A 197 -31.69 -3.46 -10.78
CA VAL A 197 -31.74 -2.19 -10.07
C VAL A 197 -31.74 -2.48 -8.57
N LEU A 198 -30.78 -1.88 -7.87
CA LEU A 198 -30.69 -2.00 -6.42
C LEU A 198 -31.33 -0.78 -5.76
N ARG A 199 -32.31 -1.05 -4.89
CA ARG A 199 -32.92 -0.03 -4.03
C ARG A 199 -32.75 -0.44 -2.59
N TYR A 200 -32.32 0.48 -1.73
CA TYR A 200 -32.11 0.20 -0.32
C TYR A 200 -32.18 1.45 0.55
N ARG A 201 -32.48 1.27 1.83
CA ARG A 201 -32.33 2.26 2.91
C ARG A 201 -32.00 1.51 4.20
N PHE A 202 -31.67 2.21 5.26
CA PHE A 202 -31.37 1.59 6.55
C PHE A 202 -32.41 1.96 7.61
N ILE A 203 -32.70 1.02 8.50
CA ILE A 203 -33.65 1.16 9.61
C ILE A 203 -32.87 1.05 10.91
N PHE A 204 -33.08 1.97 11.84
CA PHE A 204 -32.46 1.92 13.17
C PHE A 204 -33.35 2.60 14.21
N ASN A 205 -33.09 2.34 15.48
CA ASN A 205 -33.73 3.02 16.60
C ASN A 205 -32.76 3.99 17.26
N TYR A 206 -33.26 5.17 17.62
CA TYR A 206 -32.52 6.17 18.38
C TYR A 206 -33.48 6.86 19.35
N ASN A 207 -33.16 6.86 20.64
CA ASN A 207 -34.02 7.38 21.72
C ASN A 207 -35.47 6.87 21.61
N ASP A 208 -35.63 5.54 21.53
CA ASP A 208 -36.90 4.83 21.42
C ASP A 208 -37.77 5.20 20.19
N LYS A 209 -37.17 5.83 19.17
CA LYS A 209 -37.84 6.13 17.89
C LYS A 209 -37.18 5.35 16.76
N THR A 210 -38.00 4.71 15.93
CA THR A 210 -37.55 4.14 14.67
C THR A 210 -37.33 5.26 13.65
N LEU A 211 -36.13 5.31 13.09
CA LEU A 211 -35.70 6.26 12.08
C LEU A 211 -35.13 5.49 10.87
N PHE A 212 -35.02 6.21 9.76
CA PHE A 212 -34.48 5.69 8.52
C PHE A 212 -33.28 6.52 8.06
N TYR A 213 -32.29 5.88 7.46
CA TYR A 213 -31.26 6.52 6.67
C TYR A 213 -31.48 6.19 5.20
N GLY A 214 -31.87 7.18 4.40
CA GLY A 214 -32.22 7.05 2.99
C GLY A 214 -31.64 8.18 2.15
N ASP A 215 -32.20 8.44 0.97
CA ASP A 215 -31.60 9.34 -0.02
C ASP A 215 -31.38 10.79 0.48
N GLU A 216 -32.30 11.29 1.29
CA GLU A 216 -32.27 12.59 1.97
C GLU A 216 -31.52 12.59 3.31
N GLY A 217 -31.00 11.44 3.76
CA GLY A 217 -30.35 11.27 5.06
C GLY A 217 -31.29 10.70 6.12
N VAL A 218 -31.15 11.18 7.36
CA VAL A 218 -31.92 10.69 8.52
C VAL A 218 -33.31 11.35 8.57
N SER A 219 -34.37 10.54 8.57
CA SER A 219 -35.76 11.00 8.72
C SER A 219 -36.64 9.90 9.33
N THR A 220 -37.86 10.24 9.73
CA THR A 220 -38.89 9.25 10.15
C THR A 220 -39.41 8.41 8.99
N ASN A 221 -39.17 8.82 7.74
CA ASN A 221 -39.55 8.07 6.55
C ASN A 221 -38.67 8.42 5.33
N SER A 222 -37.36 8.19 5.43
CA SER A 222 -36.45 8.48 4.32
C SER A 222 -36.74 7.63 3.08
N SER A 223 -36.56 8.24 1.91
CA SER A 223 -36.69 7.61 0.60
C SER A 223 -35.60 6.56 0.37
N TYR A 224 -35.86 5.59 -0.51
CA TYR A 224 -34.83 4.63 -0.92
C TYR A 224 -33.70 5.31 -1.69
N ILE A 225 -32.48 4.90 -1.42
CA ILE A 225 -31.33 5.09 -2.29
C ILE A 225 -31.48 4.11 -3.46
N VAL A 226 -31.29 4.58 -4.69
CA VAL A 226 -31.45 3.77 -5.90
C VAL A 226 -30.16 3.83 -6.71
N VAL A 227 -29.60 2.66 -7.01
CA VAL A 227 -28.35 2.51 -7.75
C VAL A 227 -28.56 1.54 -8.90
N ASP A 228 -28.13 1.94 -10.10
CA ASP A 228 -28.02 1.04 -11.24
C ASP A 228 -26.82 0.12 -11.04
N THR A 229 -27.03 -1.20 -11.07
CA THR A 229 -25.94 -2.13 -10.78
C THR A 229 -24.83 -2.16 -11.82
N THR A 230 -25.10 -1.66 -13.03
CA THR A 230 -24.07 -1.49 -14.07
C THR A 230 -23.04 -0.44 -13.69
N SER A 231 -23.37 0.52 -12.82
CA SER A 231 -22.45 1.56 -12.34
C SER A 231 -21.72 1.17 -11.05
N ILE A 232 -22.10 0.06 -10.40
CA ILE A 232 -21.44 -0.39 -9.17
C ILE A 232 -20.07 -1.00 -9.54
N PRO A 233 -18.96 -0.41 -9.05
CA PRO A 233 -17.63 -0.90 -9.33
C PRO A 233 -17.40 -2.25 -8.67
N GLY A 234 -16.66 -3.13 -9.33
CA GLY A 234 -16.31 -4.43 -8.79
C GLY A 234 -16.03 -5.46 -9.86
N VAL A 235 -15.84 -6.69 -9.40
CA VAL A 235 -15.57 -7.85 -10.26
C VAL A 235 -16.40 -9.02 -9.77
N ASP A 236 -16.85 -9.86 -10.69
CA ASP A 236 -17.58 -11.07 -10.31
C ASP A 236 -16.58 -12.21 -10.01
N GLU A 237 -15.64 -12.44 -10.93
CA GLU A 237 -14.49 -13.32 -10.68
C GLU A 237 -13.26 -12.50 -10.25
N PRO A 238 -12.57 -12.85 -9.15
CA PRO A 238 -11.35 -12.17 -8.73
C PRO A 238 -10.26 -12.26 -9.80
N ARG A 239 -9.58 -11.15 -10.07
CA ARG A 239 -8.36 -11.13 -10.90
C ARG A 239 -7.25 -11.90 -10.18
N TRP A 240 -6.27 -12.40 -10.93
CA TRP A 240 -5.17 -13.20 -10.38
C TRP A 240 -4.41 -12.51 -9.24
N TYR A 241 -4.31 -11.17 -9.27
CA TYR A 241 -3.61 -10.38 -8.26
C TYR A 241 -4.43 -10.09 -7.00
N MET A 242 -5.73 -10.44 -6.98
CA MET A 242 -6.62 -10.26 -5.84
C MET A 242 -6.45 -11.43 -4.86
N GLY A 243 -5.35 -11.44 -4.12
CA GLY A 243 -5.00 -12.52 -3.18
C GLY A 243 -3.95 -13.47 -3.75
N THR A 244 -2.92 -12.95 -4.43
CA THR A 244 -1.78 -13.76 -4.90
C THR A 244 -0.71 -13.90 -3.80
N LEU A 245 0.17 -14.90 -3.92
CA LEU A 245 1.35 -15.05 -3.07
C LEU A 245 2.60 -14.45 -3.73
N TYR A 246 3.13 -13.37 -3.16
CA TYR A 246 4.31 -12.67 -3.68
C TYR A 246 5.63 -13.21 -3.12
N TYR A 247 6.66 -13.19 -3.96
CA TYR A 247 8.06 -13.38 -3.58
C TYR A 247 8.92 -12.26 -4.15
N GLN A 248 9.49 -11.42 -3.28
CA GLN A 248 10.33 -10.31 -3.69
C GLN A 248 11.80 -10.72 -3.77
N ILE A 249 12.42 -10.53 -4.93
CA ILE A 249 13.81 -10.86 -5.19
C ILE A 249 14.61 -9.57 -5.41
N PHE A 250 15.62 -9.34 -4.58
CA PHE A 250 16.68 -8.38 -4.87
C PHE A 250 17.72 -9.07 -5.75
N ILE A 251 17.64 -8.84 -7.06
CA ILE A 251 18.27 -9.69 -8.09
C ILE A 251 19.78 -9.85 -7.92
N ASP A 252 20.51 -8.77 -7.60
CA ASP A 252 21.97 -8.80 -7.44
C ASP A 252 22.44 -9.74 -6.31
N SER A 253 21.55 -10.10 -5.38
CA SER A 253 21.90 -10.92 -4.21
C SER A 253 21.16 -12.25 -4.17
N PHE A 254 20.48 -12.64 -5.24
CA PHE A 254 19.76 -13.91 -5.29
C PHE A 254 20.68 -15.08 -5.64
N GLU A 255 21.28 -15.07 -6.84
CA GLU A 255 22.28 -16.07 -7.22
C GLU A 255 23.02 -15.63 -8.48
N ASN A 256 24.29 -16.01 -8.61
CA ASN A 256 25.08 -15.84 -9.82
C ASN A 256 24.87 -17.02 -10.80
N GLY A 257 24.18 -16.75 -11.91
CA GLY A 257 23.86 -17.72 -12.93
C GLY A 257 24.91 -17.89 -14.01
N ASP A 258 25.44 -16.77 -14.50
CA ASP A 258 26.39 -16.71 -15.61
C ASP A 258 27.62 -15.85 -15.27
N PRO A 259 28.75 -16.46 -14.87
CA PRO A 259 29.96 -15.71 -14.52
C PRO A 259 30.52 -14.80 -15.63
N LYS A 260 30.06 -14.94 -16.89
CA LYS A 260 30.53 -14.10 -18.01
C LYS A 260 29.98 -12.68 -17.97
N ASN A 261 28.87 -12.45 -17.28
CA ASN A 261 28.27 -11.11 -17.12
C ASN A 261 28.67 -10.45 -15.78
N ASP A 262 29.63 -11.03 -15.05
CA ASP A 262 29.99 -10.57 -13.72
C ASP A 262 30.44 -9.09 -13.71
N PRO A 263 29.93 -8.27 -12.77
CA PRO A 263 30.43 -6.93 -12.60
C PRO A 263 31.88 -6.93 -12.07
N PRO A 264 32.70 -5.93 -12.44
CA PRO A 264 34.03 -5.79 -11.88
C PRO A 264 33.95 -5.51 -10.38
N ASN A 265 34.90 -6.06 -9.61
CA ASN A 265 35.02 -5.86 -8.16
C ASN A 265 33.77 -6.26 -7.35
N LYS A 266 33.35 -7.52 -7.47
CA LYS A 266 32.25 -8.06 -6.66
C LYS A 266 32.55 -7.95 -5.16
N ILE A 267 31.53 -7.58 -4.38
CA ILE A 267 31.61 -7.61 -2.92
C ILE A 267 31.72 -9.05 -2.43
N ARG A 268 32.27 -9.23 -1.24
CA ARG A 268 32.38 -10.56 -0.61
C ARG A 268 31.14 -10.85 0.23
N ARG A 269 30.89 -12.13 0.49
CA ARG A 269 29.85 -12.58 1.44
C ARG A 269 30.31 -12.36 2.89
N ILE A 270 30.56 -11.10 3.25
CA ILE A 270 30.90 -10.68 4.61
C ILE A 270 29.66 -10.09 5.31
N ILE A 271 29.71 -10.04 6.63
CA ILE A 271 28.66 -9.48 7.49
C ILE A 271 29.28 -8.34 8.30
N PRO A 272 28.73 -7.11 8.25
CA PRO A 272 27.58 -6.68 7.46
C PRO A 272 27.84 -6.69 5.94
N ARG A 273 26.76 -6.79 5.13
CA ARG A 273 26.85 -6.68 3.66
C ARG A 273 27.44 -5.33 3.28
N GLU A 274 28.39 -5.32 2.36
CA GLU A 274 28.94 -4.08 1.79
C GLU A 274 28.00 -3.46 0.75
N HIS A 275 28.21 -2.18 0.47
CA HIS A 275 27.59 -1.51 -0.67
C HIS A 275 28.36 -1.87 -1.96
N GLY A 276 27.69 -2.51 -2.92
CA GLY A 276 28.29 -2.90 -4.18
C GLY A 276 27.60 -4.13 -4.79
N TYR A 277 28.09 -4.51 -5.96
CA TYR A 277 27.55 -5.64 -6.72
C TYR A 277 28.02 -6.96 -6.11
N TYR A 278 27.08 -7.87 -5.83
CA TYR A 278 27.42 -9.26 -5.50
C TYR A 278 27.45 -10.15 -6.75
N GLY A 279 26.78 -9.74 -7.84
CA GLY A 279 26.83 -10.43 -9.14
C GLY A 279 25.72 -11.46 -9.34
N GLY A 280 24.55 -11.25 -8.72
CA GLY A 280 23.35 -12.02 -9.01
C GLY A 280 22.66 -11.55 -10.29
N ASP A 281 22.08 -12.48 -11.05
CA ASP A 281 21.57 -12.24 -12.41
C ASP A 281 20.29 -13.03 -12.75
N LEU A 282 19.76 -12.85 -13.96
CA LEU A 282 18.54 -13.54 -14.43
C LEU A 282 18.74 -15.06 -14.51
N ALA A 283 19.96 -15.51 -14.83
CA ALA A 283 20.27 -16.93 -14.93
C ALA A 283 20.31 -17.59 -13.54
N GLY A 284 20.71 -16.88 -12.49
CA GLY A 284 20.68 -17.35 -11.12
C GLY A 284 19.25 -17.58 -10.65
N ILE A 285 18.33 -16.67 -10.97
CA ILE A 285 16.90 -16.90 -10.72
C ILE A 285 16.41 -18.14 -11.47
N MET A 286 16.76 -18.28 -12.76
CA MET A 286 16.38 -19.46 -13.56
C MET A 286 16.89 -20.79 -13.00
N LYS A 287 18.03 -20.81 -12.28
CA LYS A 287 18.59 -22.02 -11.63
C LYS A 287 17.79 -22.43 -10.39
N HIS A 288 17.08 -21.51 -9.76
CA HIS A 288 16.38 -21.72 -8.48
C HIS A 288 14.86 -21.65 -8.60
N ILE A 289 14.30 -21.82 -9.81
CA ILE A 289 12.84 -21.91 -10.00
C ILE A 289 12.26 -23.09 -9.21
N ASP A 290 13.00 -24.21 -9.08
CA ASP A 290 12.56 -25.37 -8.29
C ASP A 290 12.36 -25.02 -6.80
N HIS A 291 13.16 -24.11 -6.25
CA HIS A 291 12.96 -23.60 -4.88
C HIS A 291 11.67 -22.78 -4.76
N LEU A 292 11.39 -21.93 -5.75
CA LEU A 292 10.18 -21.11 -5.79
C LEU A 292 8.92 -21.99 -5.94
N GLU A 293 9.03 -23.06 -6.73
CA GLU A 293 7.98 -24.07 -6.89
C GLU A 293 7.75 -24.88 -5.61
N ASP A 294 8.81 -25.37 -4.94
CA ASP A 294 8.70 -26.07 -3.66
C ASP A 294 8.08 -25.20 -2.56
N LEU A 295 8.52 -23.95 -2.46
CA LEU A 295 7.94 -22.98 -1.54
C LEU A 295 6.47 -22.69 -1.89
N GLY A 296 6.13 -22.68 -3.17
CA GLY A 296 4.77 -22.54 -3.68
C GLY A 296 4.33 -21.09 -3.90
N VAL A 297 5.24 -20.19 -4.22
CA VAL A 297 4.88 -18.79 -4.54
C VAL A 297 4.17 -18.68 -5.89
N GLU A 298 3.47 -17.58 -6.16
CA GLU A 298 2.65 -17.42 -7.37
C GLU A 298 3.06 -16.22 -8.21
N THR A 299 3.65 -15.20 -7.60
CA THR A 299 4.07 -13.97 -8.28
C THR A 299 5.44 -13.53 -7.77
N ILE A 300 6.39 -13.35 -8.67
CA ILE A 300 7.69 -12.77 -8.37
C ILE A 300 7.61 -11.26 -8.57
N TYR A 301 8.04 -10.53 -7.56
CA TYR A 301 8.38 -9.12 -7.68
C TYR A 301 9.90 -8.97 -7.77
N LEU A 302 10.37 -8.46 -8.90
CA LEU A 302 11.80 -8.28 -9.17
C LEU A 302 12.18 -6.82 -9.02
N THR A 303 13.21 -6.53 -8.22
CA THR A 303 13.86 -5.20 -8.15
C THR A 303 14.33 -4.73 -9.53
N PRO A 304 14.63 -3.43 -9.76
CA PRO A 304 14.85 -2.92 -11.10
C PRO A 304 15.92 -3.70 -11.86
N ILE A 305 15.63 -4.04 -13.12
CA ILE A 305 16.52 -4.81 -14.01
C ILE A 305 17.05 -4.00 -15.19
N PHE A 306 16.70 -2.72 -15.24
CA PHE A 306 17.06 -1.82 -16.32
C PHE A 306 18.48 -1.27 -16.13
N PRO A 307 19.19 -0.89 -17.21
CA PRO A 307 20.52 -0.32 -17.14
C PRO A 307 20.65 0.77 -16.09
N SER A 308 21.63 0.63 -15.22
CA SER A 308 21.90 1.57 -14.15
C SER A 308 23.38 1.65 -13.84
N THR A 309 23.76 2.58 -12.96
CA THR A 309 25.14 2.72 -12.48
C THR A 309 25.38 2.07 -11.11
N SER A 310 24.37 1.40 -10.56
CA SER A 310 24.39 0.83 -9.21
C SER A 310 23.90 -0.60 -9.13
N TYR A 311 24.28 -1.28 -8.06
CA TYR A 311 23.82 -2.64 -7.77
C TYR A 311 22.31 -2.72 -7.44
N HIS A 312 21.73 -1.61 -6.96
CA HIS A 312 20.31 -1.52 -6.60
C HIS A 312 19.42 -1.09 -7.77
N ARG A 313 19.99 -0.46 -8.81
CA ARG A 313 19.37 -0.14 -10.11
C ARG A 313 18.21 0.86 -10.13
N TYR A 314 17.80 1.41 -8.99
CA TYR A 314 16.82 2.50 -8.89
C TYR A 314 17.18 3.81 -9.64
N ASP A 315 18.44 4.00 -10.02
CA ASP A 315 18.87 5.08 -10.93
C ASP A 315 18.92 4.54 -12.38
N THR A 316 17.76 4.23 -12.97
CA THR A 316 17.64 3.67 -14.32
C THR A 316 18.03 4.69 -15.41
N ILE A 317 18.79 4.25 -16.40
CA ILE A 317 19.27 5.04 -17.55
C ILE A 317 18.34 4.86 -18.76
N ASP A 318 17.99 3.61 -19.07
CA ASP A 318 17.14 3.24 -20.22
C ASP A 318 16.11 2.19 -19.79
N TYR A 319 14.83 2.50 -19.93
CA TYR A 319 13.74 1.64 -19.46
C TYR A 319 13.37 0.50 -20.42
N LYS A 320 13.98 0.41 -21.61
CA LYS A 320 13.65 -0.62 -22.63
C LYS A 320 14.77 -1.63 -22.88
N SER A 321 15.76 -1.68 -22.00
CA SER A 321 16.88 -2.62 -22.09
C SER A 321 17.14 -3.29 -20.74
N ILE A 322 17.92 -4.37 -20.76
CA ILE A 322 18.34 -5.11 -19.56
C ILE A 322 19.74 -4.62 -19.16
N ASP A 323 19.96 -4.43 -17.85
CA ASP A 323 21.27 -4.07 -17.32
C ASP A 323 22.31 -5.13 -17.69
N LYS A 324 23.48 -4.69 -18.16
CA LYS A 324 24.49 -5.57 -18.76
C LYS A 324 24.98 -6.68 -17.82
N TYR A 325 24.92 -6.48 -16.51
CA TYR A 325 25.34 -7.47 -15.52
C TYR A 325 24.25 -8.48 -15.16
N LEU A 326 23.04 -8.36 -15.72
CA LEU A 326 21.93 -9.27 -15.45
C LEU A 326 21.70 -10.29 -16.57
N GLY A 327 22.30 -10.07 -17.74
CA GLY A 327 22.12 -10.87 -18.94
C GLY A 327 21.51 -10.08 -20.10
N SER A 328 20.93 -10.78 -21.07
CA SER A 328 20.33 -10.20 -22.26
C SER A 328 18.80 -10.18 -22.21
N MET A 329 18.16 -9.46 -23.14
CA MET A 329 16.71 -9.56 -23.33
C MET A 329 16.23 -11.00 -23.60
N LYS A 330 17.07 -11.82 -24.27
CA LYS A 330 16.77 -13.23 -24.52
C LYS A 330 16.77 -14.05 -23.23
N ASP A 331 17.66 -13.74 -22.28
CA ASP A 331 17.69 -14.38 -20.97
C ASP A 331 16.47 -13.99 -20.14
N PHE A 332 16.03 -12.73 -20.25
CA PHE A 332 14.80 -12.25 -19.64
C PHE A 332 13.57 -12.99 -20.19
N GLU A 333 13.36 -13.02 -21.51
CA GLU A 333 12.24 -13.75 -22.13
C GLU A 333 12.28 -15.26 -21.82
N LYS A 334 13.48 -15.83 -21.64
CA LYS A 334 13.63 -17.22 -21.19
C LYS A 334 13.21 -17.40 -19.73
N LEU A 335 13.57 -16.47 -18.84
CA LEU A 335 13.10 -16.46 -17.46
C LEU A 335 11.58 -16.35 -17.39
N VAL A 336 10.98 -15.38 -18.09
CA VAL A 336 9.52 -15.18 -18.15
C VAL A 336 8.82 -16.48 -18.56
N ARG A 337 9.23 -17.09 -19.69
CA ARG A 337 8.66 -18.37 -20.15
C ARG A 337 8.76 -19.47 -19.11
N LYS A 338 9.94 -19.67 -18.50
CA LYS A 338 10.12 -20.70 -17.47
C LYS A 338 9.24 -20.48 -16.23
N LEU A 339 9.04 -19.23 -15.84
CA LEU A 339 8.14 -18.89 -14.72
C LEU A 339 6.69 -19.17 -15.10
N HIS A 340 6.26 -18.75 -16.29
CA HIS A 340 4.91 -19.00 -16.79
C HIS A 340 4.60 -20.48 -16.98
N ASP A 341 5.56 -21.29 -17.43
CA ASP A 341 5.44 -22.76 -17.51
C ASP A 341 5.14 -23.39 -16.14
N LYS A 342 5.59 -22.73 -15.05
CA LYS A 342 5.34 -23.10 -13.65
C LYS A 342 4.15 -22.36 -13.04
N LYS A 343 3.38 -21.61 -13.83
CA LYS A 343 2.26 -20.76 -13.40
C LYS A 343 2.68 -19.68 -12.38
N ILE A 344 3.92 -19.23 -12.45
CA ILE A 344 4.46 -18.14 -11.65
C ILE A 344 4.49 -16.89 -12.52
N LYS A 345 3.86 -15.82 -12.05
CA LYS A 345 3.84 -14.51 -12.71
C LYS A 345 5.06 -13.68 -12.36
N ILE A 346 5.38 -12.69 -13.18
CA ILE A 346 6.50 -11.78 -12.93
C ILE A 346 6.06 -10.33 -13.06
N ILE A 347 6.39 -9.54 -12.03
CA ILE A 347 6.24 -8.09 -12.03
C ILE A 347 7.59 -7.44 -11.87
N LEU A 348 7.79 -6.32 -12.57
CA LEU A 348 9.04 -5.58 -12.53
C LEU A 348 8.90 -4.31 -11.70
N ASP A 349 9.98 -3.91 -11.04
CA ASP A 349 10.11 -2.59 -10.47
C ASP A 349 10.40 -1.55 -11.55
N ILE A 350 9.70 -0.42 -11.51
CA ILE A 350 9.87 0.68 -12.46
C ILE A 350 9.87 2.04 -11.77
N THR A 351 10.91 2.83 -12.04
CA THR A 351 11.12 4.16 -11.43
C THR A 351 10.42 5.24 -12.25
N MET A 352 9.10 5.30 -12.14
CA MET A 352 8.31 6.33 -12.82
C MET A 352 8.48 7.71 -12.21
N HIS A 353 8.85 7.81 -10.94
CA HIS A 353 9.13 9.09 -10.27
C HIS A 353 10.38 9.78 -10.83
N HIS A 354 11.44 9.02 -11.12
CA HIS A 354 12.75 9.59 -11.41
C HIS A 354 13.65 8.67 -12.26
N THR A 355 14.68 9.26 -12.88
CA THR A 355 15.65 8.58 -13.75
C THR A 355 17.07 9.06 -13.49
N ASN A 356 18.06 8.30 -13.95
CA ASN A 356 19.46 8.74 -13.96
C ASN A 356 19.65 9.90 -14.95
N PRO A 357 20.45 10.94 -14.63
CA PRO A 357 20.79 12.01 -15.57
C PRO A 357 21.37 11.55 -16.92
N CYS A 358 21.93 10.33 -17.02
CA CYS A 358 22.33 9.75 -18.30
C CYS A 358 21.15 9.35 -19.21
N ASN A 359 19.91 9.42 -18.74
CA ASN A 359 18.74 9.19 -19.57
C ASN A 359 18.73 10.15 -20.77
N LYS A 360 18.40 9.61 -21.95
CA LYS A 360 18.46 10.37 -23.21
C LYS A 360 17.60 11.64 -23.18
N LEU A 361 16.45 11.63 -22.49
CA LEU A 361 15.60 12.81 -22.35
C LEU A 361 16.27 13.87 -21.49
N PHE A 362 16.93 13.49 -20.40
CA PHE A 362 17.62 14.44 -19.51
C PHE A 362 18.85 15.06 -20.18
N VAL A 363 19.63 14.26 -20.90
CA VAL A 363 20.77 14.77 -21.70
C VAL A 363 20.28 15.78 -22.76
N LYS A 364 19.17 15.49 -23.45
CA LYS A 364 18.57 16.42 -24.42
C LYS A 364 18.06 17.69 -23.76
N ALA A 365 17.35 17.56 -22.63
CA ALA A 365 16.87 18.70 -21.85
C ALA A 365 18.00 19.67 -21.50
N LEU A 366 19.15 19.17 -21.04
CA LEU A 366 20.30 20.01 -20.73
C LEU A 366 20.98 20.63 -21.94
N ARG A 367 20.99 19.95 -23.09
CA ARG A 367 21.57 20.48 -24.34
C ARG A 367 20.70 21.57 -24.96
N GLU A 368 19.38 21.39 -24.92
CA GLU A 368 18.41 22.29 -25.58
C GLU A 368 17.94 23.42 -24.67
N GLY A 369 18.02 23.25 -23.35
CA GLY A 369 17.76 24.30 -22.35
C GLY A 369 16.26 24.56 -22.10
N GLU A 370 15.99 25.60 -21.30
CA GLU A 370 14.71 25.84 -20.60
C GLU A 370 13.47 26.06 -21.47
N ASN A 371 13.65 26.38 -22.75
CA ASN A 371 12.54 26.61 -23.68
C ASN A 371 12.21 25.37 -24.54
N SER A 372 12.84 24.24 -24.27
CA SER A 372 12.66 23.00 -25.04
C SER A 372 11.56 22.11 -24.45
N PRO A 373 10.84 21.34 -25.28
CA PRO A 373 9.90 20.33 -24.78
C PRO A 373 10.59 19.26 -23.92
N TYR A 374 11.88 19.00 -24.15
CA TYR A 374 12.65 18.08 -23.31
C TYR A 374 12.91 18.62 -21.90
N TRP A 375 13.05 19.93 -21.74
CA TRP A 375 13.16 20.55 -20.41
C TRP A 375 11.90 20.32 -19.58
N GLU A 376 10.73 20.45 -20.20
CA GLU A 376 9.43 20.22 -19.59
C GLU A 376 9.17 18.76 -19.18
N MET A 377 10.04 17.80 -19.55
CA MET A 377 9.96 16.42 -19.09
C MET A 377 10.45 16.23 -17.63
N PHE A 378 11.15 17.22 -17.06
CA PHE A 378 11.72 17.15 -15.72
C PHE A 378 11.38 18.38 -14.89
N SER A 379 11.39 18.24 -13.56
CA SER A 379 11.12 19.35 -12.65
C SER A 379 12.39 20.16 -12.34
N PHE A 380 12.87 20.94 -13.31
CA PHE A 380 13.98 21.89 -13.08
C PHE A 380 13.57 23.05 -12.16
N LEU A 381 14.44 23.45 -11.23
CA LEU A 381 14.17 24.51 -10.26
C LEU A 381 14.67 25.87 -10.76
N SER A 382 15.89 25.90 -11.27
CA SER A 382 16.50 27.08 -11.87
C SER A 382 17.51 26.66 -12.93
N PRO A 383 17.69 27.47 -14.00
CA PRO A 383 18.79 27.27 -14.93
C PRO A 383 20.13 27.45 -14.20
N LEU A 384 21.05 26.52 -14.42
CA LEU A 384 22.41 26.60 -13.88
C LEU A 384 23.29 27.58 -14.67
N PRO A 385 24.41 28.03 -14.08
CA PRO A 385 25.53 28.56 -14.84
C PRO A 385 25.97 27.55 -15.91
N LYS A 386 26.25 28.03 -17.13
CA LYS A 386 26.61 27.18 -18.29
C LYS A 386 27.74 26.21 -17.99
N GLU A 387 28.75 26.65 -17.24
CA GLU A 387 29.92 25.85 -16.84
C GLU A 387 29.53 24.57 -16.07
N VAL A 388 28.53 24.66 -15.19
CA VAL A 388 28.05 23.51 -14.42
C VAL A 388 27.26 22.56 -15.32
N ALA A 389 26.42 23.10 -16.22
CA ALA A 389 25.69 22.28 -17.18
C ALA A 389 26.64 21.53 -18.14
N GLU A 390 27.69 22.19 -18.63
CA GLU A 390 28.75 21.56 -19.44
C GLU A 390 29.52 20.49 -18.66
N LEU A 391 29.83 20.77 -17.38
CA LEU A 391 30.47 19.78 -16.51
C LEU A 391 29.59 18.55 -16.31
N VAL A 392 28.28 18.73 -16.08
CA VAL A 392 27.33 17.61 -16.00
C VAL A 392 27.33 16.83 -17.32
N LEU A 393 27.13 17.53 -18.45
CA LEU A 393 27.09 16.93 -19.79
C LEU A 393 28.35 16.11 -20.13
N LYS A 394 29.54 16.52 -19.65
CA LYS A 394 30.78 15.76 -19.81
C LYS A 394 30.71 14.33 -19.23
N TYR A 395 29.96 14.13 -18.15
CA TYR A 395 29.84 12.82 -17.49
C TYR A 395 28.61 12.02 -17.94
N ILE A 396 27.57 12.69 -18.44
CA ILE A 396 26.29 12.03 -18.77
C ILE A 396 26.05 11.87 -20.28
N GLY A 397 26.74 12.65 -21.12
CA GLY A 397 26.44 12.77 -22.55
C GLY A 397 27.25 11.83 -23.46
N GLY A 398 28.05 10.91 -22.91
CA GLY A 398 28.86 9.95 -23.65
C GLY A 398 28.18 8.60 -23.87
N GLU A 399 28.87 7.67 -24.55
CA GLU A 399 28.39 6.29 -24.79
C GLU A 399 28.24 5.49 -23.49
N GLU A 400 29.21 5.63 -22.58
CA GLU A 400 29.12 5.10 -21.22
C GLU A 400 28.61 6.16 -20.26
N CYS A 401 27.63 5.79 -19.44
CA CYS A 401 27.15 6.65 -18.37
C CYS A 401 28.18 6.74 -17.25
N ARG A 402 28.73 7.93 -17.02
CA ARG A 402 29.71 8.22 -15.95
C ARG A 402 29.14 9.12 -14.86
N SER A 403 27.81 9.15 -14.68
CA SER A 403 27.16 10.06 -13.73
C SER A 403 27.62 9.83 -12.28
N ARG A 404 28.02 8.61 -11.88
CA ARG A 404 28.63 8.35 -10.57
C ARG A 404 29.92 9.15 -10.32
N GLU A 405 30.66 9.49 -11.37
CA GLU A 405 31.87 10.30 -11.26
C GLU A 405 31.59 11.77 -10.92
N LEU A 406 30.34 12.23 -11.03
CA LEU A 406 29.94 13.56 -10.52
C LEU A 406 30.30 13.68 -9.04
N TYR A 407 30.11 12.63 -8.24
CA TYR A 407 30.49 12.63 -6.83
C TYR A 407 32.00 12.63 -6.57
N ARG A 408 32.86 12.68 -7.61
CA ARG A 408 34.29 13.00 -7.43
C ARG A 408 34.55 14.50 -7.28
N HIS A 409 33.62 15.35 -7.74
CA HIS A 409 33.76 16.80 -7.64
C HIS A 409 33.06 17.33 -6.40
N ASP A 410 33.69 18.29 -5.74
CA ASP A 410 33.17 18.88 -4.50
C ASP A 410 31.87 19.66 -4.72
N TYR A 411 31.66 20.21 -5.92
CA TYR A 411 30.41 20.89 -6.27
C TYR A 411 29.18 19.99 -6.05
N PHE A 412 29.18 18.76 -6.61
CA PHE A 412 28.03 17.85 -6.52
C PHE A 412 27.89 17.20 -5.15
N LYS A 413 28.95 17.14 -4.33
CA LYS A 413 28.88 16.71 -2.93
C LYS A 413 28.26 17.77 -2.03
N ASN A 414 28.56 19.04 -2.30
CA ASN A 414 28.24 20.16 -1.40
C ASN A 414 27.00 20.94 -1.81
N ASN A 415 26.47 20.74 -3.02
CA ASN A 415 25.30 21.43 -3.53
C ASN A 415 24.15 20.46 -3.82
N LYS A 416 22.92 20.93 -3.62
CA LYS A 416 21.71 20.22 -4.06
C LYS A 416 21.60 20.29 -5.59
N PRO A 417 20.93 19.31 -6.22
CA PRO A 417 20.60 19.40 -7.63
C PRO A 417 19.76 20.65 -7.94
N PHE A 418 19.95 21.19 -9.14
CA PHE A 418 19.20 22.32 -9.69
C PHE A 418 17.84 21.90 -10.29
N TYR A 419 17.45 20.66 -10.03
CA TYR A 419 16.19 20.03 -10.38
C TYR A 419 15.67 19.29 -9.14
N GLU A 420 14.37 19.05 -9.08
CA GLU A 420 13.83 18.15 -8.08
C GLU A 420 14.35 16.73 -8.33
N ALA A 421 14.70 16.05 -7.24
CA ALA A 421 15.24 14.71 -7.28
C ALA A 421 14.83 13.94 -6.03
N PHE A 422 14.89 12.59 -6.10
CA PHE A 422 14.63 11.76 -4.93
C PHE A 422 15.59 12.11 -3.78
N PHE A 423 15.07 12.68 -2.69
CA PHE A 423 15.85 13.22 -1.57
C PHE A 423 17.10 14.03 -1.97
N ASN A 424 16.99 14.85 -3.02
CA ASN A 424 18.11 15.65 -3.56
C ASN A 424 19.32 14.83 -4.05
N ILE A 425 19.13 13.57 -4.43
CA ILE A 425 20.16 12.73 -5.02
C ILE A 425 20.34 13.11 -6.49
N TRP A 426 21.51 13.64 -6.86
CA TRP A 426 21.85 14.02 -8.24
C TRP A 426 21.52 12.95 -9.28
N LEU A 427 21.67 11.67 -8.95
CA LEU A 427 21.45 10.56 -9.87
C LEU A 427 19.99 10.11 -10.02
N MET A 428 19.04 10.86 -9.45
CA MET A 428 17.63 10.48 -9.41
C MET A 428 16.74 11.69 -9.76
N ALA A 429 16.92 12.21 -10.98
CA ALA A 429 16.21 13.37 -11.50
C ALA A 429 14.71 13.08 -11.66
N LYS A 430 13.86 13.89 -11.04
CA LYS A 430 12.41 13.69 -11.01
C LYS A 430 11.76 14.11 -12.34
N PHE A 431 10.87 13.26 -12.86
CA PHE A 431 10.05 13.60 -14.01
C PHE A 431 9.00 14.66 -13.66
N ASN A 432 8.63 15.48 -14.66
CA ASN A 432 7.56 16.44 -14.51
C ASN A 432 6.18 15.77 -14.64
N HIS A 433 5.60 15.38 -13.51
CA HIS A 433 4.28 14.74 -13.48
C HIS A 433 3.09 15.67 -13.80
N ASP A 434 3.31 16.97 -14.02
CA ASP A 434 2.28 17.85 -14.58
C ASP A 434 2.29 17.84 -16.13
N ASN A 435 3.34 17.31 -16.76
CA ASN A 435 3.44 17.17 -18.22
C ASN A 435 2.87 15.81 -18.68
N PRO A 436 1.78 15.77 -19.47
CA PRO A 436 1.18 14.51 -19.94
C PRO A 436 2.09 13.70 -20.88
N GLU A 437 3.08 14.30 -21.55
CA GLU A 437 4.03 13.55 -22.39
C GLU A 437 4.85 12.53 -21.57
N THR A 438 5.04 12.79 -20.27
CA THR A 438 5.66 11.81 -19.37
C THR A 438 4.75 10.60 -19.12
N VAL A 439 3.42 10.76 -19.16
CA VAL A 439 2.48 9.61 -19.12
C VAL A 439 2.68 8.77 -20.38
N ASP A 440 2.67 9.38 -21.56
CA ASP A 440 2.81 8.69 -22.84
C ASP A 440 4.14 7.93 -22.93
N TYR A 441 5.23 8.53 -22.44
CA TYR A 441 6.53 7.88 -22.33
C TYR A 441 6.47 6.57 -21.53
N PHE A 442 5.81 6.58 -20.37
CA PHE A 442 5.68 5.39 -19.53
C PHE A 442 4.62 4.41 -20.03
N LEU A 443 3.60 4.84 -20.76
CA LEU A 443 2.66 3.94 -21.44
C LEU A 443 3.33 3.16 -22.58
N ASP A 444 4.20 3.81 -23.34
CA ASP A 444 5.01 3.15 -24.38
C ASP A 444 6.02 2.15 -23.77
N ILE A 445 6.65 2.49 -22.65
CA ILE A 445 7.47 1.54 -21.87
C ILE A 445 6.63 0.36 -21.37
N THR A 446 5.42 0.63 -20.86
CA THR A 446 4.52 -0.43 -20.36
C THR A 446 4.16 -1.40 -21.46
N LYS A 447 3.74 -0.89 -22.63
CA LYS A 447 3.46 -1.71 -23.80
C LYS A 447 4.66 -2.58 -24.18
N PHE A 448 5.86 -1.98 -24.21
CA PHE A 448 7.08 -2.73 -24.53
C PHE A 448 7.30 -3.94 -23.61
N TRP A 449 7.08 -3.81 -22.30
CA TRP A 449 7.25 -4.90 -21.35
C TRP A 449 6.08 -5.88 -21.31
N VAL A 450 4.86 -5.42 -21.57
CA VAL A 450 3.71 -6.30 -21.83
C VAL A 450 4.00 -7.21 -23.03
N ASP A 451 4.57 -6.68 -24.11
CA ASP A 451 4.99 -7.45 -25.29
C ASP A 451 6.13 -8.45 -24.99
N LYS A 452 6.75 -8.38 -23.81
CA LYS A 452 7.77 -9.32 -23.31
C LYS A 452 7.21 -10.32 -22.29
N GLY A 453 5.90 -10.28 -22.02
CA GLY A 453 5.21 -11.18 -21.11
C GLY A 453 5.25 -10.77 -19.63
N VAL A 454 5.54 -9.50 -19.33
CA VAL A 454 5.47 -9.00 -17.94
C VAL A 454 4.01 -8.90 -17.50
N ASP A 455 3.70 -9.43 -16.30
CA ASP A 455 2.34 -9.49 -15.76
C ASP A 455 1.94 -8.22 -14.99
N GLY A 456 2.88 -7.34 -14.67
CA GLY A 456 2.60 -6.11 -13.94
C GLY A 456 3.83 -5.30 -13.58
N PHE A 457 3.58 -4.13 -12.99
CA PHE A 457 4.62 -3.28 -12.43
C PHE A 457 4.41 -2.99 -10.95
N ARG A 458 5.52 -2.95 -10.22
CA ARG A 458 5.68 -2.20 -8.98
C ARG A 458 6.24 -0.83 -9.32
N ILE A 459 5.51 0.23 -9.00
CA ILE A 459 5.91 1.61 -9.24
C ILE A 459 6.66 2.11 -8.01
N ASP A 460 7.95 2.40 -8.21
CA ASP A 460 8.83 2.99 -7.22
C ASP A 460 8.46 4.43 -6.90
N VAL A 461 8.50 4.79 -5.62
CA VAL A 461 8.18 6.13 -5.10
C VAL A 461 6.81 6.59 -5.60
N ALA A 462 5.84 5.67 -5.66
CA ALA A 462 4.49 5.92 -6.19
C ALA A 462 3.76 7.05 -5.45
N MET A 463 4.03 7.23 -4.15
CA MET A 463 3.55 8.36 -3.34
C MET A 463 4.12 9.74 -3.77
N GLY A 464 5.22 9.78 -4.51
CA GLY A 464 5.85 11.00 -5.03
C GLY A 464 5.32 11.40 -6.41
N ILE A 465 4.43 10.59 -6.99
CA ILE A 465 3.82 10.83 -8.30
C ILE A 465 2.47 11.49 -8.09
N HIS A 466 2.21 12.58 -8.83
CA HIS A 466 0.99 13.37 -8.66
C HIS A 466 -0.26 12.55 -8.98
N TYR A 467 -1.33 12.71 -8.18
CA TYR A 467 -2.54 11.89 -8.29
C TYR A 467 -3.18 11.92 -9.68
N SER A 468 -3.12 13.05 -10.41
CA SER A 468 -3.68 13.16 -11.76
C SER A 468 -2.85 12.42 -12.81
N TRP A 469 -1.52 12.35 -12.61
CA TRP A 469 -0.62 11.63 -13.51
C TRP A 469 -0.89 10.14 -13.41
N ILE A 470 -0.89 9.60 -12.19
CA ILE A 470 -1.12 8.18 -11.98
C ILE A 470 -2.54 7.78 -12.37
N LYS A 471 -3.54 8.67 -12.19
CA LYS A 471 -4.90 8.39 -12.67
C LYS A 471 -4.93 8.14 -14.18
N GLN A 472 -4.29 9.01 -14.97
CA GLN A 472 -4.23 8.86 -16.43
C GLN A 472 -3.54 7.55 -16.82
N TYR A 473 -2.39 7.26 -16.22
CA TYR A 473 -1.65 6.02 -16.43
C TYR A 473 -2.50 4.79 -16.08
N TYR A 474 -3.06 4.76 -14.87
CA TYR A 474 -3.81 3.63 -14.34
C TYR A 474 -5.09 3.37 -15.13
N GLU A 475 -5.90 4.39 -15.44
CA GLU A 475 -7.12 4.22 -16.23
C GLU A 475 -6.80 3.69 -17.64
N TYR A 476 -5.77 4.22 -18.30
CA TYR A 476 -5.34 3.70 -19.60
C TYR A 476 -4.90 2.24 -19.53
N VAL A 477 -4.03 1.90 -18.57
CA VAL A 477 -3.52 0.53 -18.39
C VAL A 477 -4.64 -0.43 -18.03
N LYS A 478 -5.58 -0.06 -17.16
CA LYS A 478 -6.72 -0.91 -16.80
C LYS A 478 -7.70 -1.11 -17.96
N ASN A 479 -7.89 -0.11 -18.81
CA ASN A 479 -8.75 -0.23 -19.99
C ASN A 479 -8.10 -1.07 -21.09
N THR A 480 -6.78 -0.98 -21.25
CA THR A 480 -6.04 -1.65 -22.35
C THR A 480 -5.56 -3.05 -21.96
N TYR A 481 -5.10 -3.21 -20.72
CA TYR A 481 -4.53 -4.44 -20.16
C TYR A 481 -5.15 -4.74 -18.78
N PRO A 482 -6.42 -5.18 -18.72
CA PRO A 482 -7.13 -5.37 -17.45
C PRO A 482 -6.39 -6.26 -16.44
N ASP A 483 -5.69 -7.29 -16.92
CA ASP A 483 -4.92 -8.23 -16.10
C ASP A 483 -3.50 -7.76 -15.73
N PHE A 484 -3.03 -6.62 -16.24
CA PHE A 484 -1.68 -6.12 -15.93
C PHE A 484 -1.67 -5.44 -14.56
N LEU A 485 -1.02 -6.04 -13.56
CA LEU A 485 -1.03 -5.48 -12.20
C LEU A 485 -0.35 -4.10 -12.14
N VAL A 486 -1.01 -3.13 -11.48
CA VAL A 486 -0.41 -1.84 -11.12
C VAL A 486 -0.28 -1.74 -9.59
N LEU A 487 0.92 -2.01 -9.07
CA LEU A 487 1.24 -2.00 -7.64
C LEU A 487 2.07 -0.77 -7.29
N GLY A 488 1.70 -0.03 -6.25
CA GLY A 488 2.44 1.17 -5.82
C GLY A 488 3.27 0.97 -4.56
N GLU A 489 4.47 1.55 -4.51
CA GLU A 489 5.17 1.82 -3.25
C GLU A 489 4.53 2.99 -2.50
N LEU A 490 3.73 2.68 -1.48
CA LEU A 490 2.91 3.65 -0.77
C LEU A 490 3.08 3.43 0.74
N ALA A 491 3.36 4.50 1.48
CA ALA A 491 3.72 4.41 2.90
C ALA A 491 2.55 4.66 3.86
N GLU A 492 1.65 5.58 3.49
CA GLU A 492 0.51 5.98 4.31
C GLU A 492 -0.67 5.01 4.14
N ASN A 493 -1.83 5.32 4.75
CA ASN A 493 -3.00 4.44 4.71
C ASN A 493 -3.45 4.16 3.25
N PRO A 494 -3.49 2.88 2.79
CA PRO A 494 -3.81 2.54 1.41
C PRO A 494 -5.14 3.10 0.88
N ARG A 495 -6.10 3.41 1.75
CA ARG A 495 -7.40 4.00 1.36
C ARG A 495 -7.28 5.31 0.56
N ILE A 496 -6.16 6.01 0.68
CA ILE A 496 -5.87 7.24 -0.07
C ILE A 496 -5.68 6.93 -1.56
N TYR A 497 -5.17 5.74 -1.88
CA TYR A 497 -4.56 5.44 -3.17
C TYR A 497 -5.31 4.42 -4.02
N MET A 498 -6.25 3.64 -3.45
CA MET A 498 -6.85 2.48 -4.15
C MET A 498 -7.69 2.80 -5.39
N ASN A 499 -7.95 4.08 -5.68
CA ASN A 499 -8.55 4.51 -6.95
C ASN A 499 -7.52 4.62 -8.09
N TYR A 500 -6.23 4.57 -7.78
CA TYR A 500 -5.13 4.81 -8.72
C TYR A 500 -4.21 3.58 -8.90
N TYR A 501 -4.42 2.53 -8.11
CA TYR A 501 -3.59 1.33 -8.10
C TYR A 501 -4.45 0.08 -7.86
N ASP A 502 -4.00 -1.07 -8.35
CA ASP A 502 -4.55 -2.37 -7.96
C ASP A 502 -4.12 -2.75 -6.56
N SER A 503 -2.88 -2.45 -6.20
CA SER A 503 -2.28 -2.81 -4.92
C SER A 503 -1.38 -1.71 -4.37
N ALA A 504 -1.14 -1.75 -3.08
CA ALA A 504 -0.18 -0.92 -2.38
C ALA A 504 0.72 -1.82 -1.51
N MET A 505 2.04 -1.55 -1.51
CA MET A 505 2.94 -2.13 -0.51
C MET A 505 2.48 -1.70 0.88
N ASN A 506 1.94 -2.62 1.68
CA ASN A 506 1.15 -2.27 2.85
C ASN A 506 2.02 -1.97 4.08
N TYR A 507 2.86 -0.94 3.98
CA TYR A 507 3.70 -0.45 5.07
C TYR A 507 2.85 0.05 6.25
N TYR A 508 1.62 0.51 6.01
CA TYR A 508 0.66 0.85 7.05
C TYR A 508 0.33 -0.35 7.95
N LEU A 509 0.00 -1.51 7.36
CA LEU A 509 -0.23 -2.75 8.11
C LEU A 509 1.04 -3.22 8.81
N ARG A 510 2.19 -3.22 8.12
CA ARG A 510 3.48 -3.57 8.74
C ARG A 510 3.74 -2.74 9.99
N LYS A 511 3.58 -1.41 9.91
CA LYS A 511 3.73 -0.51 11.06
C LYS A 511 2.78 -0.89 12.21
N ALA A 512 1.50 -1.15 11.92
CA ALA A 512 0.54 -1.55 12.96
C ALA A 512 0.94 -2.86 13.65
N ILE A 513 1.42 -3.86 12.87
CA ILE A 513 1.92 -5.12 13.40
C ILE A 513 3.14 -4.87 14.31
N LEU A 514 4.12 -4.09 13.87
CA LEU A 514 5.31 -3.80 14.67
C LEU A 514 4.98 -2.99 15.94
N GLU A 515 4.06 -2.04 15.87
CA GLU A 515 3.63 -1.27 17.04
C GLU A 515 2.88 -2.13 18.07
N LEU A 516 2.16 -3.18 17.63
CA LEU A 516 1.51 -4.15 18.51
C LEU A 516 2.51 -5.16 19.11
N PHE A 517 3.38 -5.74 18.29
CA PHE A 517 4.20 -6.88 18.70
C PHE A 517 5.59 -6.50 19.22
N ILE A 518 6.22 -5.48 18.64
CA ILE A 518 7.62 -5.13 18.90
C ILE A 518 7.72 -3.89 19.78
N TYR A 519 7.17 -2.77 19.33
CA TYR A 519 7.27 -1.51 20.06
C TYR A 519 6.26 -1.37 21.22
N LYS A 520 5.26 -2.26 21.30
CA LYS A 520 4.23 -2.30 22.35
C LYS A 520 3.55 -0.94 22.60
N ARG A 521 3.28 -0.20 21.54
CA ARG A 521 2.68 1.15 21.60
C ARG A 521 1.16 1.15 21.48
N ILE A 522 0.60 0.10 20.91
CA ILE A 522 -0.84 -0.04 20.72
C ILE A 522 -1.32 -1.37 21.30
N GLY A 523 -2.53 -1.37 21.88
CA GLY A 523 -3.22 -2.59 22.28
C GLY A 523 -4.01 -3.22 21.12
N LEU A 524 -4.61 -4.39 21.37
CA LEU A 524 -5.31 -5.16 20.34
C LEU A 524 -6.53 -4.42 19.75
N ASN A 525 -7.29 -3.67 20.55
CA ASN A 525 -8.42 -2.88 20.05
C ASN A 525 -7.98 -1.79 19.07
N GLU A 526 -6.89 -1.10 19.35
CA GLU A 526 -6.33 -0.08 18.46
C GLU A 526 -5.76 -0.71 17.19
N PHE A 527 -5.11 -1.88 17.31
CA PHE A 527 -4.67 -2.65 16.13
C PHE A 527 -5.84 -3.04 15.22
N ILE A 528 -6.94 -3.57 15.78
CA ILE A 528 -8.16 -3.89 15.02
C ILE A 528 -8.75 -2.63 14.38
N SER A 529 -8.82 -1.52 15.13
CA SER A 529 -9.28 -0.23 14.62
C SER A 529 -8.45 0.23 13.40
N ARG A 530 -7.12 0.07 13.44
CA ARG A 530 -6.26 0.41 12.31
C ARG A 530 -6.46 -0.48 11.09
N ILE A 531 -6.58 -1.79 11.26
CA ILE A 531 -6.92 -2.70 10.14
C ILE A 531 -8.24 -2.29 9.52
N ASN A 532 -9.26 -2.06 10.35
CA ASN A 532 -10.59 -1.65 9.89
C ASN A 532 -10.58 -0.27 9.22
N SER A 533 -9.74 0.65 9.67
CA SER A 533 -9.57 1.98 9.06
C SER A 533 -9.06 1.94 7.62
N MET A 534 -8.41 0.84 7.24
CA MET A 534 -8.01 0.55 5.88
C MET A 534 -9.10 -0.28 5.18
N TYR A 535 -9.42 -1.46 5.71
CA TYR A 535 -10.30 -2.44 5.07
C TYR A 535 -11.73 -1.92 4.83
N ALA A 536 -12.34 -1.27 5.82
CA ALA A 536 -13.74 -0.85 5.75
C ALA A 536 -13.97 0.36 4.83
N TYR A 537 -12.90 1.06 4.44
CA TYR A 537 -12.95 2.25 3.57
C TYR A 537 -12.60 1.96 2.10
N ILE A 538 -12.17 0.73 1.78
CA ILE A 538 -11.82 0.32 0.41
C ILE A 538 -12.67 -0.87 -0.04
N PRO A 539 -12.89 -1.07 -1.35
CA PRO A 539 -13.56 -2.27 -1.83
C PRO A 539 -12.86 -3.54 -1.38
N HIS A 540 -13.61 -4.61 -1.14
CA HIS A 540 -13.09 -5.91 -0.69
C HIS A 540 -12.01 -6.43 -1.64
N TYR A 541 -12.24 -6.41 -2.95
CA TYR A 541 -11.26 -6.84 -3.96
C TYR A 541 -9.97 -6.00 -3.96
N LYS A 542 -10.04 -4.71 -3.58
CA LYS A 542 -8.85 -3.87 -3.39
C LYS A 542 -8.10 -4.28 -2.13
N ALA A 543 -8.80 -4.60 -1.03
CA ALA A 543 -8.17 -5.13 0.18
C ALA A 543 -7.45 -6.46 -0.07
N LEU A 544 -8.08 -7.39 -0.81
CA LEU A 544 -7.46 -8.67 -1.22
C LEU A 544 -6.19 -8.48 -2.06
N SER A 545 -6.13 -7.39 -2.83
CA SER A 545 -4.98 -7.11 -3.69
C SER A 545 -3.78 -6.53 -2.94
N LEU A 546 -3.96 -6.00 -1.71
CA LEU A 546 -2.90 -5.31 -0.98
C LEU A 546 -1.68 -6.20 -0.74
N TYR A 547 -0.49 -5.66 -1.01
CA TYR A 547 0.79 -6.35 -0.87
C TYR A 547 1.19 -6.36 0.62
N ASN A 548 0.80 -7.43 1.32
CA ASN A 548 0.91 -7.54 2.77
C ASN A 548 2.25 -8.20 3.15
N MET A 549 3.19 -7.37 3.62
CA MET A 549 4.58 -7.75 3.85
C MET A 549 5.05 -7.48 5.28
N LEU A 550 6.00 -8.30 5.76
CA LEU A 550 6.75 -8.05 7.00
C LEU A 550 8.09 -7.35 6.72
N GLY A 551 8.66 -7.56 5.54
CA GLY A 551 9.97 -7.04 5.11
C GLY A 551 10.06 -6.77 3.61
N SER A 552 11.04 -5.96 3.24
CA SER A 552 11.48 -5.65 1.87
C SER A 552 12.96 -5.31 1.85
N HIS A 553 13.45 -4.97 0.67
CA HIS A 553 14.78 -4.40 0.46
C HIS A 553 14.99 -3.00 1.07
N ASP A 554 13.97 -2.34 1.66
CA ASP A 554 14.06 -1.00 2.26
C ASP A 554 14.11 -1.00 3.79
N VAL A 555 13.83 -2.15 4.42
CA VAL A 555 13.72 -2.27 5.88
C VAL A 555 14.56 -3.44 6.40
N PRO A 556 14.94 -3.45 7.70
CA PRO A 556 15.68 -4.56 8.27
C PRO A 556 14.92 -5.88 8.14
N ARG A 557 15.67 -6.98 8.10
CA ARG A 557 15.11 -8.34 8.01
C ARG A 557 14.21 -8.59 9.21
N ILE A 558 13.02 -9.15 8.97
CA ILE A 558 12.03 -9.29 10.04
C ILE A 558 12.53 -10.17 11.18
N LYS A 559 13.27 -11.25 10.86
CA LYS A 559 13.87 -12.12 11.89
C LYS A 559 14.82 -11.34 12.80
N SER A 560 15.61 -10.43 12.23
CA SER A 560 16.52 -9.58 13.00
C SER A 560 15.81 -8.57 13.90
N ILE A 561 14.60 -8.14 13.54
CA ILE A 561 13.76 -7.27 14.37
C ILE A 561 13.08 -8.07 15.49
N VAL A 562 12.57 -9.27 15.18
CA VAL A 562 11.71 -10.04 16.09
C VAL A 562 12.50 -10.82 17.13
N GLN A 563 13.63 -11.44 16.74
CA GLN A 563 14.50 -12.26 17.61
C GLN A 563 13.75 -13.27 18.49
N ASN A 564 12.63 -13.80 17.99
CA ASN A 564 11.79 -14.80 18.64
C ASN A 564 11.03 -15.63 17.59
N ASN A 565 11.43 -16.89 17.42
CA ASN A 565 10.87 -17.76 16.37
C ASN A 565 9.36 -18.03 16.53
N LYS A 566 8.83 -18.13 17.77
CA LYS A 566 7.38 -18.32 17.97
C LYS A 566 6.59 -17.09 17.51
N LEU A 567 7.05 -15.91 17.92
CA LEU A 567 6.43 -14.65 17.52
C LEU A 567 6.55 -14.41 16.02
N LEU A 568 7.70 -14.74 15.41
CA LEU A 568 7.90 -14.61 13.97
C LEU A 568 6.89 -15.47 13.18
N LYS A 569 6.73 -16.74 13.57
CA LYS A 569 5.70 -17.61 12.99
C LYS A 569 4.29 -17.06 13.18
N LEU A 570 3.95 -16.55 14.38
CA LEU A 570 2.66 -15.90 14.63
C LEU A 570 2.43 -14.69 13.70
N MET A 571 3.46 -13.89 13.44
CA MET A 571 3.37 -12.75 12.52
C MET A 571 3.14 -13.20 11.07
N TYR A 572 3.74 -14.32 10.64
CA TYR A 572 3.39 -14.92 9.34
C TYR A 572 1.94 -15.43 9.32
N VAL A 573 1.47 -16.13 10.37
CA VAL A 573 0.06 -16.53 10.46
C VAL A 573 -0.87 -15.32 10.33
N LEU A 574 -0.56 -14.21 10.99
CA LEU A 574 -1.34 -12.99 10.90
C LEU A 574 -1.39 -12.40 9.49
N ILE A 575 -0.26 -12.37 8.77
CA ILE A 575 -0.19 -11.88 7.39
C ILE A 575 -1.05 -12.73 6.44
N PHE A 576 -1.10 -14.05 6.67
CA PHE A 576 -1.93 -14.97 5.87
C PHE A 576 -3.41 -14.98 6.31
N ALA A 577 -3.71 -14.63 7.56
CA ALA A 577 -5.08 -14.56 8.08
C ALA A 577 -5.83 -13.31 7.60
N LEU A 578 -5.13 -12.16 7.52
CA LEU A 578 -5.71 -10.89 7.10
C LEU A 578 -6.01 -10.88 5.58
N PRO A 579 -7.09 -10.22 5.14
CA PRO A 579 -7.37 -10.07 3.71
C PRO A 579 -6.25 -9.29 3.01
N GLY A 580 -5.73 -9.86 1.94
CA GLY A 580 -4.65 -9.31 1.14
C GLY A 580 -3.86 -10.39 0.42
N SER A 581 -2.75 -9.98 -0.18
CA SER A 581 -1.82 -10.82 -0.92
C SER A 581 -0.53 -10.96 -0.09
N PRO A 582 -0.32 -12.10 0.59
CA PRO A 582 0.85 -12.33 1.44
C PRO A 582 2.17 -12.24 0.67
N VAL A 583 3.20 -11.73 1.33
CA VAL A 583 4.51 -11.47 0.72
C VAL A 583 5.62 -12.14 1.52
N ILE A 584 6.56 -12.72 0.80
CA ILE A 584 7.84 -13.19 1.32
C ILE A 584 8.97 -12.41 0.64
N TYR A 585 9.91 -11.89 1.42
CA TYR A 585 11.14 -11.28 0.90
C TYR A 585 12.25 -12.33 0.89
N TYR A 586 12.98 -12.47 -0.23
CA TYR A 586 13.85 -13.62 -0.45
C TYR A 586 14.79 -13.92 0.72
N GLY A 587 14.81 -15.15 1.18
CA GLY A 587 15.61 -15.58 2.31
C GLY A 587 14.93 -15.44 3.67
N ASP A 588 13.88 -14.62 3.82
CA ASP A 588 13.15 -14.55 5.08
C ASP A 588 12.53 -15.92 5.44
N GLU A 589 12.14 -16.71 4.43
CA GLU A 589 11.60 -18.06 4.59
C GLU A 589 12.58 -19.06 5.19
N ILE A 590 13.88 -18.85 5.01
CA ILE A 590 14.95 -19.66 5.62
C ILE A 590 15.57 -18.98 6.83
N GLY A 591 15.02 -17.84 7.25
CA GLY A 591 15.49 -17.07 8.38
C GLY A 591 16.77 -16.27 8.11
N LEU A 592 16.91 -15.69 6.92
CA LEU A 592 17.98 -14.74 6.62
C LEU A 592 17.86 -13.50 7.53
N GLU A 593 18.99 -13.08 8.09
CA GLU A 593 19.09 -11.93 8.99
C GLU A 593 19.87 -10.78 8.34
N GLY A 594 19.69 -9.56 8.85
CA GLY A 594 20.30 -8.34 8.33
C GLY A 594 19.71 -7.07 8.92
N GLY A 595 20.58 -6.09 9.18
CA GLY A 595 20.22 -4.75 9.64
C GLY A 595 19.58 -3.90 8.54
N ARG A 596 19.75 -2.57 8.58
CA ARG A 596 19.25 -1.66 7.53
C ARG A 596 20.01 -1.82 6.21
N ASP A 597 19.48 -1.25 5.13
CA ASP A 597 20.19 -1.09 3.85
C ASP A 597 21.63 -0.61 4.08
N PRO A 598 22.66 -1.31 3.56
CA PRO A 598 22.61 -2.45 2.62
C PRO A 598 22.54 -3.85 3.24
N ASP A 599 22.63 -3.98 4.55
CA ASP A 599 22.73 -5.26 5.24
C ASP A 599 21.46 -6.12 5.16
N ASN A 600 20.30 -5.55 4.83
CA ASN A 600 19.08 -6.30 4.52
C ASN A 600 19.10 -6.97 3.13
N ARG A 601 20.15 -6.80 2.32
CA ARG A 601 20.28 -7.37 0.96
C ARG A 601 21.37 -8.45 0.87
N ARG A 602 21.69 -9.12 1.98
CA ARG A 602 22.72 -10.18 1.99
C ARG A 602 22.43 -11.27 0.95
N PRO A 603 23.46 -11.91 0.37
CA PRO A 603 23.30 -13.03 -0.54
C PRO A 603 22.37 -14.11 0.01
N MET A 604 21.45 -14.60 -0.82
CA MET A 604 20.62 -15.76 -0.51
C MET A 604 21.52 -16.92 -0.10
N ASN A 605 21.06 -17.71 0.87
CA ASN A 605 21.81 -18.84 1.35
C ASN A 605 21.27 -20.13 0.74
N TRP A 606 22.00 -20.74 -0.19
CA TRP A 606 21.59 -22.00 -0.81
C TRP A 606 22.08 -23.26 -0.07
N ASP A 607 22.91 -23.09 0.97
CA ASP A 607 23.28 -24.22 1.83
C ASP A 607 22.14 -24.54 2.80
N ARG A 608 21.37 -25.58 2.47
CA ARG A 608 20.24 -26.06 3.28
C ARG A 608 20.61 -26.42 4.72
N GLY A 609 21.88 -26.75 5.00
CA GLY A 609 22.36 -27.04 6.36
C GLY A 609 22.30 -25.83 7.30
N SER A 610 22.15 -24.63 6.74
CA SER A 610 22.09 -23.37 7.48
C SER A 610 20.70 -22.72 7.50
N TRP A 611 19.69 -23.41 6.96
CA TRP A 611 18.31 -22.90 6.93
C TRP A 611 17.62 -23.10 8.28
N ASP A 612 16.79 -22.13 8.65
CA ASP A 612 15.74 -22.34 9.65
C ASP A 612 14.61 -23.17 9.03
N LEU A 613 14.78 -24.50 9.02
CA LEU A 613 13.85 -25.41 8.37
C LEU A 613 12.46 -25.43 9.03
N GLU A 614 12.37 -25.11 10.33
CA GLU A 614 11.09 -24.97 11.01
C GLU A 614 10.29 -23.79 10.46
N LEU A 615 10.96 -22.64 10.26
CA LEU A 615 10.36 -21.47 9.64
C LEU A 615 9.99 -21.72 8.17
N TYR A 616 10.87 -22.39 7.42
CA TYR A 616 10.65 -22.72 6.01
C TYR A 616 9.38 -23.57 5.83
N GLU A 617 9.29 -24.68 6.56
CA GLU A 617 8.13 -25.58 6.48
C GLU A 617 6.86 -24.93 7.04
N HIS A 618 6.98 -24.05 8.04
CA HIS A 618 5.85 -23.26 8.54
C HIS A 618 5.26 -22.36 7.43
N ILE A 619 6.10 -21.58 6.75
CA ILE A 619 5.65 -20.66 5.69
C ILE A 619 5.10 -21.43 4.50
N LYS A 620 5.79 -22.49 4.06
CA LYS A 620 5.33 -23.39 2.99
C LYS A 620 3.97 -24.03 3.31
N LYS A 621 3.70 -24.32 4.58
CA LYS A 621 2.40 -24.81 5.04
C LYS A 621 1.31 -23.73 4.97
N LEU A 622 1.60 -22.49 5.39
CA LEU A 622 0.67 -21.36 5.24
C LEU A 622 0.35 -21.06 3.77
N ILE A 623 1.34 -21.15 2.88
CA ILE A 623 1.17 -21.05 1.43
C ILE A 623 0.20 -22.12 0.91
N ARG A 624 0.39 -23.38 1.29
CA ARG A 624 -0.52 -24.48 0.90
C ARG A 624 -1.94 -24.22 1.38
N ILE A 625 -2.11 -23.81 2.63
CA ILE A 625 -3.42 -23.48 3.21
C ILE A 625 -4.08 -22.32 2.44
N HIS A 626 -3.34 -21.26 2.10
CA HIS A 626 -3.83 -20.13 1.30
C HIS A 626 -4.23 -20.54 -0.13
N LYS A 627 -3.54 -21.52 -0.72
CA LYS A 627 -3.91 -22.11 -2.02
C LYS A 627 -5.16 -22.97 -1.93
N SER A 628 -5.30 -23.79 -0.89
CA SER A 628 -6.42 -24.73 -0.76
C SER A 628 -7.71 -24.10 -0.26
N CYS A 629 -7.64 -23.03 0.54
CA CYS A 629 -8.80 -22.41 1.18
C CYS A 629 -9.19 -21.10 0.49
N ARG A 630 -10.28 -21.11 -0.29
CA ARG A 630 -10.81 -19.90 -0.94
C ARG A 630 -11.22 -18.84 0.08
N SER A 631 -11.71 -19.23 1.25
CA SER A 631 -12.08 -18.32 2.33
C SER A 631 -10.88 -17.49 2.79
N ILE A 632 -9.69 -18.07 2.87
CA ILE A 632 -8.46 -17.36 3.25
C ILE A 632 -8.00 -16.43 2.13
N ARG A 633 -7.98 -16.94 0.89
CA ARG A 633 -7.51 -16.17 -0.27
C ARG A 633 -8.41 -15.00 -0.64
N HIS A 634 -9.72 -15.24 -0.70
CA HIS A 634 -10.71 -14.32 -1.27
C HIS A 634 -11.81 -13.91 -0.29
N GLY A 635 -11.94 -14.60 0.84
CA GLY A 635 -13.11 -14.45 1.69
C GLY A 635 -13.20 -13.12 2.39
N TYR A 636 -14.44 -12.76 2.73
CA TYR A 636 -14.80 -11.69 3.63
C TYR A 636 -14.11 -11.85 4.98
N PHE A 637 -14.15 -10.80 5.80
CA PHE A 637 -13.29 -10.68 6.96
C PHE A 637 -14.05 -10.14 8.17
N SER A 638 -13.69 -10.62 9.36
CA SER A 638 -13.94 -9.95 10.62
C SER A 638 -12.76 -10.20 11.57
N ALA A 639 -12.56 -9.28 12.51
CA ALA A 639 -11.58 -9.43 13.58
C ALA A 639 -12.18 -8.96 14.90
N GLU A 640 -11.96 -9.76 15.94
CA GLU A 640 -12.46 -9.53 17.28
C GLU A 640 -11.34 -9.68 18.30
N ASN A 641 -11.40 -8.83 19.33
CA ASN A 641 -10.57 -8.98 20.51
C ASN A 641 -11.36 -9.78 21.55
N TRP A 642 -10.97 -11.03 21.77
CA TRP A 642 -11.44 -11.84 22.88
C TRP A 642 -10.58 -11.58 24.13
N ASP A 643 -11.13 -11.90 25.30
CA ASP A 643 -10.44 -11.71 26.57
C ASP A 643 -9.00 -12.25 26.57
N ASN A 644 -8.13 -11.66 27.39
CA ASN A 644 -6.72 -12.06 27.56
C ASN A 644 -5.82 -11.85 26.34
N ASN A 645 -6.15 -10.92 25.43
CA ASN A 645 -5.41 -10.68 24.18
C ASN A 645 -5.42 -11.88 23.23
N LEU A 646 -6.60 -12.47 23.04
CA LEU A 646 -6.84 -13.43 21.97
C LEU A 646 -7.42 -12.69 20.78
N LEU A 647 -6.68 -12.69 19.67
CA LEU A 647 -7.18 -12.17 18.40
C LEU A 647 -7.91 -13.29 17.66
N LEU A 648 -9.23 -13.14 17.49
CA LEU A 648 -10.01 -13.96 16.59
C LEU A 648 -10.10 -13.27 15.23
N ILE A 649 -9.77 -13.98 14.16
CA ILE A 649 -10.05 -13.56 12.79
C ILE A 649 -10.96 -14.60 12.15
N LYS A 650 -12.07 -14.17 11.53
CA LYS A 650 -12.92 -15.03 10.70
C LYS A 650 -12.74 -14.65 9.24
N ARG A 651 -12.58 -15.66 8.39
CA ARG A 651 -12.57 -15.54 6.93
C ARG A 651 -13.62 -16.47 6.34
N TRP A 652 -14.45 -15.97 5.42
CA TRP A 652 -15.49 -16.78 4.80
C TRP A 652 -15.81 -16.37 3.37
N ILE A 653 -16.17 -17.34 2.54
CA ILE A 653 -16.72 -17.11 1.21
C ILE A 653 -17.64 -18.27 0.86
N ASN A 654 -18.82 -17.97 0.30
CA ASN A 654 -19.85 -18.99 0.04
C ASN A 654 -20.13 -19.81 1.32
N ASP A 655 -19.97 -21.14 1.28
CA ASP A 655 -20.14 -22.07 2.40
C ASP A 655 -18.84 -22.39 3.16
N GLU A 656 -17.67 -21.93 2.68
CA GLU A 656 -16.38 -22.17 3.33
C GLU A 656 -16.10 -21.10 4.40
N GLU A 657 -15.85 -21.56 5.63
CA GLU A 657 -15.48 -20.70 6.77
C GLU A 657 -14.21 -21.20 7.44
N THR A 658 -13.30 -20.27 7.71
CA THR A 658 -12.08 -20.50 8.47
C THR A 658 -11.98 -19.47 9.59
N ILE A 659 -11.61 -19.93 10.78
CA ILE A 659 -11.25 -19.05 11.90
C ILE A 659 -9.78 -19.21 12.27
N PHE A 660 -9.17 -18.10 12.69
CA PHE A 660 -7.84 -18.04 13.25
C PHE A 660 -7.95 -17.52 14.68
N ILE A 661 -7.33 -18.22 15.62
CA ILE A 661 -7.24 -17.78 17.01
C ILE A 661 -5.77 -17.58 17.33
N LEU A 662 -5.37 -16.34 17.61
CA LEU A 662 -3.98 -15.96 17.81
C LEU A 662 -3.79 -15.47 19.24
N ASN A 663 -2.93 -16.15 19.99
CA ASN A 663 -2.47 -15.66 21.28
C ASN A 663 -1.36 -14.64 21.07
N ILE A 664 -1.65 -13.35 21.21
CA ILE A 664 -0.66 -12.29 20.99
C ILE A 664 0.16 -11.96 22.26
N SER A 665 0.00 -12.76 23.31
CA SER A 665 0.63 -12.57 24.62
C SER A 665 1.75 -13.60 24.90
N LYS A 666 2.48 -13.36 26.00
CA LYS A 666 3.50 -14.28 26.55
C LYS A 666 2.90 -15.30 27.54
N GLN A 667 1.60 -15.26 27.78
CA GLN A 667 0.95 -16.17 28.72
C GLN A 667 0.28 -17.31 27.96
N ASN A 668 0.21 -18.49 28.56
CA ASN A 668 -0.60 -19.57 28.01
C ASN A 668 -2.08 -19.27 28.30
N ILE A 669 -2.94 -19.49 27.32
CA ILE A 669 -4.38 -19.18 27.43
C ILE A 669 -5.18 -20.44 27.13
N SER A 670 -6.11 -20.78 28.02
CA SER A 670 -7.07 -21.87 27.76
C SER A 670 -8.20 -21.35 26.89
N ILE A 671 -8.45 -22.02 25.77
CA ILE A 671 -9.56 -21.72 24.86
C ILE A 671 -10.62 -22.80 25.05
N ASP A 672 -11.84 -22.35 25.34
CA ASP A 672 -13.03 -23.20 25.34
C ASP A 672 -13.51 -23.44 23.91
N LEU A 673 -13.23 -24.62 23.36
CA LEU A 673 -13.66 -25.03 22.03
C LEU A 673 -15.18 -25.26 21.96
N GLY A 674 -15.87 -25.45 23.09
CA GLY A 674 -17.33 -25.55 23.13
C GLY A 674 -18.00 -24.32 22.52
N LYS A 675 -17.40 -23.14 22.71
CA LYS A 675 -17.84 -21.87 22.11
C LYS A 675 -17.61 -21.77 20.60
N LEU A 676 -16.72 -22.59 20.04
CA LEU A 676 -16.40 -22.59 18.61
C LEU A 676 -17.35 -23.47 17.80
N GLY A 677 -18.23 -24.24 18.45
CA GLY A 677 -19.28 -25.01 17.80
C GLY A 677 -18.74 -25.93 16.71
N LYS A 678 -19.03 -25.57 15.44
CA LYS A 678 -18.74 -26.38 14.24
C LYS A 678 -17.26 -26.43 13.82
N TYR A 679 -16.38 -25.57 14.34
CA TYR A 679 -14.97 -25.55 13.92
C TYR A 679 -14.16 -26.64 14.63
N ARG A 680 -14.26 -27.88 14.13
CA ARG A 680 -13.64 -29.08 14.73
C ARG A 680 -12.58 -29.73 13.83
N PHE A 681 -12.10 -29.03 12.82
CA PHE A 681 -11.00 -29.48 11.98
C PHE A 681 -9.85 -28.47 12.05
N ASP A 682 -8.68 -28.90 12.51
CA ASP A 682 -7.48 -28.06 12.51
C ASP A 682 -6.84 -28.09 11.13
N ILE A 683 -7.07 -27.02 10.36
CA ILE A 683 -6.55 -26.82 9.00
C ILE A 683 -5.02 -26.78 9.02
N TYR A 684 -4.43 -26.27 10.10
CA TYR A 684 -2.98 -26.25 10.22
C TYR A 684 -2.47 -27.67 10.44
N SER A 685 -2.87 -28.41 11.48
CA SER A 685 -2.33 -29.77 11.68
C SER A 685 -2.82 -30.82 10.67
N GLY A 686 -3.98 -30.60 10.04
CA GLY A 686 -4.65 -31.55 9.16
C GLY A 686 -5.49 -32.60 9.91
N ASN A 687 -5.71 -32.40 11.21
CA ASN A 687 -6.37 -33.36 12.08
C ASN A 687 -7.74 -32.87 12.54
N SER A 688 -8.69 -33.79 12.67
CA SER A 688 -9.95 -33.53 13.37
C SER A 688 -9.70 -33.40 14.88
N ILE A 689 -10.38 -32.45 15.51
CA ILE A 689 -10.40 -32.30 16.96
C ILE A 689 -11.59 -33.09 17.49
N ASP A 690 -11.32 -34.01 18.42
CA ASP A 690 -12.35 -34.82 19.08
C ASP A 690 -13.44 -33.92 19.69
N GLN A 691 -14.71 -34.29 19.49
CA GLN A 691 -15.87 -33.56 20.01
C GLN A 691 -15.89 -33.50 21.54
N HIS A 692 -15.23 -34.44 22.23
CA HIS A 692 -15.10 -34.47 23.68
C HIS A 692 -14.02 -33.52 24.22
N VAL A 693 -13.15 -32.97 23.35
CA VAL A 693 -12.16 -31.97 23.76
C VAL A 693 -12.84 -30.61 23.86
N ASN A 694 -13.08 -30.19 25.10
CA ASN A 694 -13.72 -28.90 25.39
C ASN A 694 -12.72 -27.75 25.58
N ASN A 695 -11.48 -28.04 25.96
CA ASN A 695 -10.47 -27.01 26.20
C ASN A 695 -9.17 -27.32 25.45
N VAL A 696 -8.58 -26.30 24.84
CA VAL A 696 -7.24 -26.35 24.26
C VAL A 696 -6.37 -25.27 24.89
N LEU A 697 -5.19 -25.67 25.38
CA LEU A 697 -4.21 -24.73 25.89
C LEU A 697 -3.40 -24.14 24.73
N LEU A 698 -3.68 -22.88 24.38
CA LEU A 698 -2.89 -22.12 23.42
C LEU A 698 -1.68 -21.51 24.14
N ARG A 699 -0.49 -22.02 23.83
CA ARG A 699 0.76 -21.55 24.45
C ARG A 699 1.07 -20.10 24.06
N GLU A 700 2.05 -19.49 24.74
CA GLU A 700 2.60 -18.17 24.35
C GLU A 700 2.87 -18.09 22.84
N TYR A 701 2.41 -17.01 22.21
CA TYR A 701 2.50 -16.81 20.76
C TYR A 701 1.97 -17.96 19.89
N GLY A 702 1.13 -18.83 20.46
CA GLY A 702 0.47 -19.92 19.78
C GLY A 702 -0.68 -19.45 18.91
N PHE A 703 -1.06 -20.27 17.95
CA PHE A 703 -2.22 -20.03 17.08
C PHE A 703 -2.97 -21.33 16.79
N LEU A 704 -4.24 -21.20 16.40
CA LEU A 704 -5.07 -22.25 15.82
C LEU A 704 -5.65 -21.75 14.49
N ILE A 705 -5.74 -22.64 13.50
CA ILE A 705 -6.43 -22.37 12.23
C ILE A 705 -7.48 -23.46 12.06
N LEU A 706 -8.75 -23.11 12.24
CA LEU A 706 -9.83 -24.08 12.33
C LEU A 706 -10.87 -23.88 11.24
N GLY A 707 -11.32 -24.98 10.65
CA GLY A 707 -12.47 -25.07 9.75
C GLY A 707 -13.49 -26.06 10.30
N SER A 708 -14.64 -26.17 9.63
CA SER A 708 -15.60 -27.24 9.90
C SER A 708 -15.20 -28.58 9.27
N LYS A 709 -14.37 -28.53 8.22
CA LYS A 709 -13.85 -29.63 7.42
C LYS A 709 -12.57 -29.17 6.72
N PRO A 710 -11.81 -30.06 6.04
CA PRO A 710 -10.75 -29.63 5.13
C PRO A 710 -11.29 -28.66 4.08
N CYS A 711 -10.50 -27.64 3.72
CA CYS A 711 -10.85 -26.72 2.64
C CYS A 711 -11.00 -27.45 1.30
N ASN A 712 -11.85 -26.94 0.41
CA ASN A 712 -12.07 -27.50 -0.92
C ASN A 712 -11.94 -26.40 -1.98
N ILE A 713 -11.24 -26.69 -3.07
CA ILE A 713 -10.90 -25.73 -4.13
C ILE A 713 -12.14 -25.35 -4.96
#